data_AF-A0A0Q9ELR7-F1
#
_entry.id   AF-A0A0Q9ELR7-F1
#
_cell.length_a   1.000
_cell.length_b   1.000
_cell.length_c   1.000
_cell.angle_alpha   90.00
_cell.angle_beta   90.00
_cell.angle_gamma   90.00
#
_symmetry.space_group_name_H-M   'P 1'
#
loop_
_entity.id
_entity.type
_entity.pdbx_description
1 polymer ?
#
loop_
_entity_poly.entity_id
_entity_poly.type
_entity_poly.pdbx_seq_one_letter_code
_entity_poly.pdbx_strand_id
1 'polypeptide(L)'
;MSAGRERLRLLFVVALALVGVDAHAQVQCPAPRAAGDKLRKINEGFTQNITEPLIRNNVGGLGPVLWTYIAGQARAESLGGKVDSAGNHTVKASNNLWNVQKDAKLGCAQITIVNCKASNLGKPLAVSKAEALKAPMDTPCWMESGQSMQAVTVCFPAYPSLKDAADEYLAFRPSYTDQLKAMAEAGTPGIDEFLQHLGATGWSSRMRADPANYKEETHDNIDEALRGIAERRDTTERELEQVQQAMLAWCVDPHGTGDLAQREALVRQQDALLERVALYDSVCLRPTSGGSPVPAPTRSNVSEGCRKPDPKDDPPGAPPAPTGSSAHGAQNGGGVVGEPHYITPSGAVFSTQRAGEFWLLRSARGAQIQVRQEPWHDSASVAVVSAVALRAAGRRVGVYADGIRIDGRPLQWAGGFVQHDLGNGNALGVWGTPTQPEVSAVMWADGSTLRVIHHGSWLDVDYRVMRGADRAQDAGLIGRADDDPRHDFVPRSGTVLENPDATGVDAFVQSWRVGESESLFDYAPGRNAASYDLRDFPRRPAAPTTAVLTQSREACVAAGVAPVLLDACAFDLAVTGERGFLRSHQLGSQALGRVTKAPVAVARKPGSTTYFAAQWAPDISQAVALQNGSTYTAAIEAGQRRTYLIDITKPDVGDLFVLSHQMSCIGDPYDGKSPGYQLFDAGGRALSKSLAICSDLYSGPIRPGKYYLVLVGAASGAAATIKFEAFHH
;
A
#
# COMPACT_ATOMS: atom_id res chain seq x y z
N MET A 1 -51.66 -19.71 41.91
CA MET A 1 -52.17 -20.81 41.07
C MET A 1 -51.69 -20.57 39.65
N SER A 2 -50.93 -21.54 39.12
CA SER A 2 -50.72 -21.92 37.70
C SER A 2 -50.46 -20.82 36.65
N ALA A 3 -49.25 -20.63 36.10
CA ALA A 3 -48.54 -21.44 35.08
C ALA A 3 -49.11 -21.32 33.66
N GLY A 4 -48.25 -21.06 32.65
CA GLY A 4 -48.62 -21.24 31.24
C GLY A 4 -47.72 -20.54 30.23
N ARG A 5 -46.69 -21.24 29.76
CA ARG A 5 -45.78 -20.90 28.66
C ARG A 5 -46.45 -21.02 27.28
N GLU A 6 -45.80 -20.35 26.31
CA GLU A 6 -45.54 -20.78 24.91
C GLU A 6 -46.45 -20.35 23.73
N ARG A 7 -45.76 -19.67 22.78
CA ARG A 7 -45.86 -19.69 21.30
C ARG A 7 -47.08 -19.06 20.60
N LEU A 8 -46.85 -17.97 19.87
CA LEU A 8 -46.88 -18.02 18.39
C LEU A 8 -46.18 -16.80 17.76
N ARG A 9 -45.15 -17.09 16.95
CA ARG A 9 -44.58 -16.22 15.91
C ARG A 9 -45.59 -16.09 14.77
N LEU A 10 -45.77 -14.90 14.18
CA LEU A 10 -45.75 -14.69 12.72
C LEU A 10 -45.94 -13.22 12.32
N LEU A 11 -45.20 -12.82 11.29
CA LEU A 11 -45.44 -11.70 10.36
C LEU A 11 -45.11 -10.28 10.86
N PHE A 12 -43.82 -9.97 10.93
CA PHE A 12 -43.36 -8.74 10.28
C PHE A 12 -42.61 -9.14 9.01
N VAL A 13 -43.22 -8.79 7.88
CA VAL A 13 -42.72 -8.99 6.53
C VAL A 13 -41.38 -8.26 6.39
N VAL A 14 -40.37 -9.00 5.93
CA VAL A 14 -39.09 -8.47 5.46
C VAL A 14 -39.39 -7.57 4.27
N ALA A 15 -39.29 -6.26 4.47
CA ALA A 15 -39.27 -5.27 3.40
C ALA A 15 -37.91 -4.56 3.42
N LEU A 16 -37.12 -4.89 2.39
CA LEU A 16 -36.03 -4.12 1.78
C LEU A 16 -35.03 -3.41 2.70
N ALA A 17 -33.81 -3.97 2.76
CA ALA A 17 -32.60 -3.16 2.64
C ALA A 17 -31.99 -3.43 1.26
N LEU A 18 -32.67 -2.95 0.21
CA LEU A 18 -31.96 -2.52 -0.99
C LEU A 18 -31.07 -1.37 -0.50
N VAL A 19 -29.76 -1.57 -0.50
CA VAL A 19 -28.82 -0.45 -0.42
C VAL A 19 -29.18 0.43 -1.60
N GLY A 20 -29.86 1.53 -1.33
CA GLY A 20 -30.13 2.56 -2.31
C GLY A 20 -28.78 3.09 -2.74
N VAL A 21 -28.28 2.62 -3.89
CA VAL A 21 -27.41 3.45 -4.71
C VAL A 21 -28.26 4.68 -4.96
N ASP A 22 -27.85 5.84 -4.47
CA ASP A 22 -28.58 7.08 -4.75
C ASP A 22 -28.85 7.12 -6.26
N ALA A 23 -30.14 7.11 -6.64
CA ALA A 23 -30.60 6.94 -8.03
C ALA A 23 -30.09 8.05 -8.98
N HIS A 24 -29.34 8.99 -8.43
CA HIS A 24 -28.83 10.20 -9.04
C HIS A 24 -27.56 9.97 -9.90
N ALA A 25 -27.06 8.74 -10.08
CA ALA A 25 -25.86 8.49 -10.91
C ALA A 25 -26.08 7.56 -12.12
N GLN A 26 -27.25 6.92 -12.24
CA GLN A 26 -27.53 5.97 -13.33
C GLN A 26 -28.06 6.69 -14.57
N VAL A 27 -27.61 6.26 -15.75
CA VAL A 27 -28.07 6.77 -17.05
C VAL A 27 -28.60 5.66 -17.95
N GLN A 28 -29.43 6.04 -18.92
CA GLN A 28 -29.83 5.15 -19.99
C GLN A 28 -28.64 4.93 -20.92
N CYS A 29 -27.97 3.78 -20.79
CA CYS A 29 -26.90 3.42 -21.70
C CYS A 29 -27.48 2.91 -23.04
N PRO A 30 -26.80 3.19 -24.17
CA PRO A 30 -27.21 2.66 -25.45
C PRO A 30 -27.21 1.13 -25.46
N ALA A 31 -28.07 0.54 -26.30
CA ALA A 31 -28.16 -0.91 -26.44
C ALA A 31 -26.80 -1.51 -26.86
N PRO A 32 -26.40 -2.66 -26.31
CA PRO A 32 -25.15 -3.31 -26.70
C PRO A 32 -25.20 -3.76 -28.16
N ARG A 33 -24.07 -3.68 -28.87
CA ARG A 33 -23.97 -4.26 -30.22
C ARG A 33 -24.02 -5.78 -30.16
N ALA A 34 -24.31 -6.42 -31.28
CA ALA A 34 -24.32 -7.88 -31.38
C ALA A 34 -22.95 -8.49 -31.04
N ALA A 35 -22.96 -9.70 -30.48
CA ALA A 35 -21.74 -10.48 -30.26
C ALA A 35 -21.04 -10.75 -31.60
N GLY A 36 -19.74 -10.45 -31.68
CA GLY A 36 -18.93 -10.59 -32.91
C GLY A 36 -18.74 -9.29 -33.69
N ASP A 37 -19.45 -8.21 -33.35
CA ASP A 37 -19.15 -6.87 -33.86
C ASP A 37 -17.72 -6.45 -33.47
N LYS A 38 -16.97 -5.92 -34.43
CA LYS A 38 -15.59 -5.47 -34.20
C LYS A 38 -15.53 -4.27 -33.24
N LEU A 39 -16.50 -3.37 -33.32
CA LEU A 39 -16.59 -2.18 -32.46
C LEU A 39 -16.93 -2.55 -31.02
N ARG A 40 -17.71 -3.62 -30.81
CA ARG A 40 -18.00 -4.14 -29.47
C ARG A 40 -16.74 -4.53 -28.71
N LYS A 41 -15.82 -5.27 -29.35
CA LYS A 41 -14.55 -5.67 -28.70
C LYS A 41 -13.70 -4.47 -28.29
N ILE A 42 -13.71 -3.42 -29.10
CA ILE A 42 -12.98 -2.18 -28.83
C ILE A 42 -13.59 -1.49 -27.60
N ASN A 43 -14.91 -1.35 -27.57
CA ASN A 43 -15.64 -0.74 -26.46
C ASN A 43 -15.51 -1.54 -25.15
N GLU A 44 -15.58 -2.87 -25.21
CA GLU A 44 -15.36 -3.74 -24.05
C GLU A 44 -13.92 -3.62 -23.51
N GLY A 45 -12.93 -3.55 -24.40
CA GLY A 45 -11.52 -3.35 -24.03
C GLY A 45 -11.26 -1.97 -23.43
N PHE A 46 -11.87 -0.92 -23.99
CA PHE A 46 -11.83 0.42 -23.43
C PHE A 46 -12.48 0.46 -22.05
N THR A 47 -13.64 -0.18 -21.91
CA THR A 47 -14.36 -0.26 -20.63
C THR A 47 -13.55 -0.98 -19.57
N GLN A 48 -12.99 -2.15 -19.87
CA GLN A 48 -12.22 -2.93 -18.91
C GLN A 48 -10.97 -2.18 -18.40
N ASN A 49 -10.27 -1.47 -19.29
CA ASN A 49 -8.96 -0.90 -18.96
C ASN A 49 -9.05 0.55 -18.47
N ILE A 50 -10.09 1.27 -18.87
CA ILE A 50 -10.23 2.71 -18.59
C ILE A 50 -11.47 2.95 -17.75
N THR A 51 -12.65 2.60 -18.24
CA THR A 51 -13.92 2.98 -17.60
C THR A 51 -14.19 2.26 -16.27
N GLU A 52 -13.98 0.94 -16.21
CA GLU A 52 -14.24 0.09 -15.02
C GLU A 52 -13.39 0.52 -13.80
N PRO A 53 -12.06 0.73 -13.91
CA PRO A 53 -11.26 1.26 -12.80
C PRO A 53 -11.75 2.62 -12.26
N LEU A 54 -12.29 3.48 -13.12
CA LEU A 54 -12.79 4.79 -12.70
C LEU A 54 -14.10 4.66 -11.94
N ILE A 55 -15.00 3.80 -12.39
CA ILE A 55 -16.27 3.53 -11.71
C ILE A 55 -15.99 2.93 -10.32
N ARG A 56 -15.07 1.96 -10.21
CA ARG A 56 -14.68 1.33 -8.92
C ARG A 56 -14.13 2.33 -7.92
N ASN A 57 -13.46 3.38 -8.38
CA ASN A 57 -12.89 4.43 -7.53
C ASN A 57 -13.83 5.65 -7.36
N ASN A 58 -15.05 5.60 -7.92
CA ASN A 58 -16.06 6.66 -7.86
C ASN A 58 -17.29 6.28 -7.00
N VAL A 59 -17.17 5.28 -6.12
CA VAL A 59 -18.26 4.86 -5.22
C VAL A 59 -18.44 5.93 -4.14
N GLY A 60 -19.09 7.05 -4.51
CA GLY A 60 -19.19 8.26 -3.68
C GLY A 60 -19.81 9.51 -4.33
N GLY A 61 -20.40 9.43 -5.53
CA GLY A 61 -21.34 10.46 -6.01
C GLY A 61 -20.78 11.66 -6.79
N LEU A 62 -19.55 11.62 -7.32
CA LEU A 62 -19.00 12.72 -8.14
C LEU A 62 -19.42 12.63 -9.62
N GLY A 63 -20.73 12.57 -9.89
CA GLY A 63 -21.31 12.45 -11.24
C GLY A 63 -20.67 13.39 -12.30
N PRO A 64 -20.58 14.71 -12.07
CA PRO A 64 -19.90 15.65 -12.97
C PRO A 64 -18.43 15.33 -13.27
N VAL A 65 -17.69 14.77 -12.31
CA VAL A 65 -16.26 14.45 -12.46
C VAL A 65 -16.09 13.20 -13.32
N LEU A 66 -16.98 12.22 -13.16
CA LEU A 66 -17.06 11.07 -14.05
C LEU A 66 -17.42 11.51 -15.48
N TRP A 67 -18.37 12.44 -15.65
CA TRP A 67 -18.71 13.01 -16.96
C TRP A 67 -17.56 13.79 -17.59
N THR A 68 -16.84 14.62 -16.83
CA THR A 68 -15.61 15.30 -17.28
C THR A 68 -14.55 14.32 -17.73
N TYR A 69 -14.40 13.21 -17.03
CA TYR A 69 -13.43 12.21 -17.39
C TYR A 69 -13.84 11.43 -18.64
N ILE A 70 -15.09 10.97 -18.72
CA ILE A 70 -15.65 10.25 -19.88
C ILE A 70 -15.61 11.17 -21.11
N ALA A 71 -16.12 12.40 -21.00
CA ALA A 71 -16.10 13.40 -22.08
C ALA A 71 -14.67 13.80 -22.47
N GLY A 72 -13.75 13.86 -21.51
CA GLY A 72 -12.32 14.05 -21.75
C GLY A 72 -11.73 12.95 -22.62
N GLN A 73 -11.82 11.69 -22.19
CA GLN A 73 -11.23 10.55 -22.91
C GLN A 73 -11.88 10.33 -24.28
N ALA A 74 -13.21 10.48 -24.34
CA ALA A 74 -14.02 10.50 -25.55
C ALA A 74 -13.50 11.53 -26.58
N ARG A 75 -13.25 12.76 -26.11
CA ARG A 75 -12.81 13.88 -26.94
C ARG A 75 -11.38 13.77 -27.40
N ALA A 76 -10.56 13.05 -26.64
CA ALA A 76 -9.15 13.22 -26.78
C ALA A 76 -8.65 12.46 -28.06
N GLU A 77 -8.56 11.13 -28.24
CA GLU A 77 -8.31 10.52 -29.58
C GLU A 77 -8.66 9.00 -29.60
N SER A 78 -9.82 8.57 -29.07
CA SER A 78 -10.20 7.13 -29.14
C SER A 78 -11.31 6.78 -30.15
N LEU A 79 -12.19 7.72 -30.50
CA LEU A 79 -13.39 7.39 -31.29
C LEU A 79 -13.58 8.27 -32.54
N GLY A 80 -12.89 9.41 -32.62
CA GLY A 80 -12.97 10.34 -33.75
C GLY A 80 -12.00 10.05 -34.91
N GLY A 81 -12.46 9.25 -35.88
CA GLY A 81 -12.26 9.55 -37.31
C GLY A 81 -11.01 9.01 -38.05
N LYS A 82 -11.11 7.77 -38.57
CA LYS A 82 -10.75 7.43 -39.96
C LYS A 82 -11.40 6.10 -40.33
N VAL A 83 -12.24 6.09 -41.35
CA VAL A 83 -12.78 4.88 -41.96
C VAL A 83 -11.82 4.35 -43.03
N ASP A 84 -11.59 3.04 -43.07
CA ASP A 84 -10.86 2.39 -44.16
C ASP A 84 -11.66 2.43 -45.48
N SER A 85 -11.08 1.94 -46.57
CA SER A 85 -11.73 1.92 -47.89
C SER A 85 -13.01 1.06 -47.95
N ALA A 86 -13.32 0.32 -46.90
CA ALA A 86 -14.56 -0.45 -46.73
C ALA A 86 -15.55 0.23 -45.76
N GLY A 87 -15.25 1.44 -45.27
CA GLY A 87 -16.12 2.21 -44.39
C GLY A 87 -16.01 1.86 -42.91
N ASN A 88 -14.95 1.16 -42.45
CA ASN A 88 -14.78 0.77 -41.05
C ASN A 88 -13.84 1.72 -40.30
N HIS A 89 -14.24 2.20 -39.11
CA HIS A 89 -13.37 3.03 -38.28
C HIS A 89 -12.10 2.25 -37.88
N THR A 90 -10.97 2.71 -38.39
CA THR A 90 -9.64 2.30 -37.95
C THR A 90 -9.32 2.99 -36.64
N VAL A 91 -9.10 2.19 -35.59
CA VAL A 91 -8.61 2.70 -34.30
C VAL A 91 -7.24 3.27 -34.53
N LYS A 92 -7.11 4.59 -34.36
CA LYS A 92 -5.80 5.21 -34.28
C LYS A 92 -5.21 4.83 -32.93
N ALA A 93 -4.09 4.13 -32.91
CA ALA A 93 -3.42 3.74 -31.67
C ALA A 93 -2.73 4.92 -30.95
N SER A 94 -3.16 6.16 -31.17
CA SER A 94 -2.52 7.31 -30.56
C SER A 94 -3.50 8.35 -30.04
N ASN A 95 -3.14 8.74 -28.81
CA ASN A 95 -3.58 9.83 -27.98
C ASN A 95 -4.98 9.57 -27.39
N ASN A 96 -5.36 10.03 -26.21
CA ASN A 96 -5.23 11.37 -25.68
C ASN A 96 -6.09 11.21 -24.38
N LEU A 97 -5.58 11.32 -23.15
CA LEU A 97 -5.62 12.52 -22.32
C LEU A 97 -4.66 12.33 -21.12
N TRP A 98 -3.45 11.86 -21.39
CA TRP A 98 -2.36 11.79 -20.41
C TRP A 98 -1.03 12.16 -21.07
N ASN A 99 -1.02 13.22 -21.87
CA ASN A 99 0.21 13.76 -22.44
C ASN A 99 0.95 14.63 -21.42
N VAL A 100 1.37 14.05 -20.28
CA VAL A 100 2.57 14.56 -19.60
C VAL A 100 3.76 14.01 -20.40
N GLN A 101 4.09 14.68 -21.50
CA GLN A 101 5.15 14.28 -22.43
C GLN A 101 6.53 14.55 -21.83
N LYS A 102 6.97 13.73 -20.87
CA LYS A 102 8.31 13.79 -20.29
C LYS A 102 9.28 12.91 -21.06
N ASP A 103 10.56 13.27 -21.04
CA ASP A 103 11.62 12.45 -21.62
C ASP A 103 11.68 11.09 -20.91
N ALA A 104 12.00 10.03 -21.67
CA ALA A 104 11.97 8.65 -21.19
C ALA A 104 12.80 8.47 -19.91
N LYS A 105 12.14 8.05 -18.82
CA LYS A 105 12.79 7.59 -17.58
C LYS A 105 12.50 6.11 -17.34
N LEU A 106 13.51 5.37 -16.89
CA LEU A 106 13.40 3.95 -16.54
C LEU A 106 12.43 3.80 -15.35
N GLY A 107 11.34 3.03 -15.53
CA GLY A 107 10.46 2.60 -14.44
C GLY A 107 8.97 2.95 -14.56
N CYS A 108 8.55 3.79 -15.52
CA CYS A 108 7.13 4.16 -15.69
C CYS A 108 6.77 4.37 -17.17
N ALA A 109 7.02 3.39 -18.05
CA ALA A 109 7.02 3.64 -19.49
C ALA A 109 6.02 2.77 -20.28
N GLN A 110 4.99 3.41 -20.83
CA GLN A 110 4.38 2.99 -22.09
C GLN A 110 4.90 3.92 -23.20
N ILE A 111 5.36 3.36 -24.32
CA ILE A 111 5.90 4.14 -25.43
C ILE A 111 4.79 4.38 -26.45
N THR A 112 4.53 5.64 -26.81
CA THR A 112 3.61 6.00 -27.89
C THR A 112 4.30 6.79 -28.99
N ILE A 113 3.65 6.88 -30.16
CA ILE A 113 4.16 7.56 -31.34
C ILE A 113 3.33 8.83 -31.57
N VAL A 114 4.01 9.97 -31.59
CA VAL A 114 3.42 11.29 -31.81
C VAL A 114 4.13 12.00 -32.95
N ASN A 115 3.57 13.09 -33.45
CA ASN A 115 4.29 13.96 -34.36
C ASN A 115 5.58 14.47 -33.69
N CYS A 116 6.64 14.61 -34.48
CA CYS A 116 7.89 15.17 -34.02
C CYS A 116 7.65 16.52 -33.35
N LYS A 117 8.17 16.67 -32.11
CA LYS A 117 8.00 17.89 -31.31
C LYS A 117 8.67 19.05 -32.06
N ALA A 118 8.12 20.25 -31.97
CA ALA A 118 8.68 21.43 -32.63
C ALA A 118 10.16 21.65 -32.27
N SER A 119 10.55 21.37 -31.02
CA SER A 119 11.94 21.44 -30.54
C SER A 119 12.89 20.42 -31.19
N ASN A 120 12.35 19.36 -31.78
CA ASN A 120 13.09 18.28 -32.43
C ASN A 120 13.04 18.36 -33.96
N LEU A 121 12.22 19.24 -34.55
CA LEU A 121 12.12 19.40 -36.01
C LEU A 121 13.43 19.88 -36.66
N GLY A 122 14.32 20.52 -35.90
CA GLY A 122 15.65 20.93 -36.36
C GLY A 122 16.74 19.85 -36.24
N LYS A 123 16.41 18.67 -35.71
CA LYS A 123 17.35 17.55 -35.55
C LYS A 123 17.28 16.61 -36.75
N PRO A 124 18.37 15.88 -37.09
CA PRO A 124 18.35 14.93 -38.19
C PRO A 124 17.31 13.82 -37.98
N LEU A 125 16.63 13.44 -39.07
CA LEU A 125 15.67 12.34 -39.06
C LEU A 125 16.42 11.01 -39.10
N ALA A 126 16.04 10.08 -38.21
CA ALA A 126 16.45 8.69 -38.29
C ALA A 126 15.84 8.03 -39.53
N VAL A 127 16.54 7.05 -40.12
CA VAL A 127 16.04 6.38 -41.33
C VAL A 127 14.89 5.40 -41.04
N SER A 128 14.68 5.05 -39.77
CA SER A 128 13.55 4.24 -39.33
C SER A 128 13.20 4.46 -37.86
N LYS A 129 11.98 4.06 -37.48
CA LYS A 129 11.54 4.00 -36.07
C LYS A 129 12.53 3.26 -35.18
N ALA A 130 13.09 2.15 -35.65
CA ALA A 130 13.99 1.31 -34.87
C ALA A 130 15.33 2.00 -34.55
N GLU A 131 15.81 2.86 -35.45
CA GLU A 131 17.01 3.67 -35.21
C GLU A 131 16.73 4.86 -34.30
N ALA A 132 15.59 5.53 -34.48
CA ALA A 132 15.18 6.62 -33.61
C ALA A 132 15.12 6.19 -32.13
N LEU A 133 14.65 4.96 -31.88
CA LEU A 133 14.59 4.38 -30.53
C LEU A 133 15.96 4.03 -29.94
N LYS A 134 17.00 3.85 -30.76
CA LYS A 134 18.36 3.55 -30.30
C LYS A 134 19.14 4.82 -29.95
N ALA A 135 18.82 5.94 -30.58
CA ALA A 135 19.46 7.24 -30.38
C ALA A 135 18.44 8.37 -30.15
N PRO A 136 17.59 8.28 -29.12
CA PRO A 136 16.42 9.16 -28.93
C PRO A 136 16.77 10.63 -28.63
N MET A 137 18.04 10.98 -28.44
CA MET A 137 18.49 12.35 -28.22
C MET A 137 19.11 12.97 -29.49
N ASP A 138 19.74 12.14 -30.32
CA ASP A 138 20.52 12.57 -31.49
C ASP A 138 19.65 12.58 -32.76
N THR A 139 18.84 11.53 -32.97
CA THR A 139 17.92 11.37 -34.10
C THR A 139 16.51 10.99 -33.62
N PRO A 140 15.84 11.86 -32.84
CA PRO A 140 14.60 11.54 -32.13
C PRO A 140 13.41 11.25 -33.05
N CYS A 141 13.45 11.71 -34.29
CA CYS A 141 12.31 11.68 -35.21
C CYS A 141 12.60 10.85 -36.46
N TRP A 142 11.59 10.19 -37.03
CA TRP A 142 11.67 9.47 -38.31
C TRP A 142 10.49 9.83 -39.21
N MET A 143 10.54 9.45 -40.50
CA MET A 143 9.41 9.63 -41.41
C MET A 143 8.55 8.36 -41.47
N GLU A 144 7.25 8.51 -41.32
CA GLU A 144 6.27 7.44 -41.46
C GLU A 144 5.05 7.98 -42.20
N SER A 145 4.70 7.35 -43.33
CA SER A 145 3.57 7.77 -44.19
C SER A 145 3.57 9.26 -44.57
N GLY A 146 4.77 9.85 -44.78
CA GLY A 146 4.93 11.26 -45.17
C GLY A 146 4.85 12.26 -44.01
N GLN A 147 4.75 11.80 -42.76
CA GLN A 147 4.75 12.64 -41.56
C GLN A 147 5.98 12.36 -40.70
N SER A 148 6.51 13.40 -40.06
CA SER A 148 7.63 13.27 -39.12
C SER A 148 7.09 12.88 -37.74
N MET A 149 7.53 11.71 -37.28
CA MET A 149 7.07 11.07 -36.04
C MET A 149 8.21 10.96 -35.05
N GLN A 150 7.91 10.86 -33.76
CA GLN A 150 8.86 10.54 -32.70
C GLN A 150 8.20 9.63 -31.66
N ALA A 151 9.02 8.86 -30.96
CA ALA A 151 8.58 8.06 -29.83
C ALA A 151 8.67 8.90 -28.57
N VAL A 152 7.59 8.92 -27.78
CA VAL A 152 7.55 9.56 -26.47
C VAL A 152 7.11 8.55 -25.43
N THR A 153 7.73 8.60 -24.26
CA THR A 153 7.30 7.82 -23.12
C THR A 153 6.17 8.54 -22.42
N VAL A 154 5.06 7.83 -22.23
CA VAL A 154 3.91 8.29 -21.46
C VAL A 154 3.94 7.60 -20.10
N CYS A 155 3.86 8.40 -19.04
CA CYS A 155 3.70 7.91 -17.68
C CYS A 155 2.23 8.06 -17.29
N PHE A 156 1.57 6.97 -16.93
CA PHE A 156 0.28 7.02 -16.24
C PHE A 156 0.56 7.16 -14.75
N PRO A 157 0.20 8.28 -14.11
CA PRO A 157 0.36 8.42 -12.67
C PRO A 157 -0.67 7.53 -11.97
N ALA A 158 -0.24 6.80 -10.94
CA ALA A 158 -1.18 6.18 -10.02
C ALA A 158 -1.71 7.27 -9.08
N TYR A 159 -3.01 7.58 -9.18
CA TYR A 159 -3.66 8.53 -8.29
C TYR A 159 -4.34 7.78 -7.14
N PRO A 160 -4.23 8.25 -5.89
CA PRO A 160 -4.86 7.60 -4.73
C PRO A 160 -6.39 7.60 -4.79
N SER A 161 -7.00 8.53 -5.54
CA SER A 161 -8.44 8.59 -5.76
C SER A 161 -8.80 9.21 -7.13
N LEU A 162 -10.04 9.01 -7.60
CA LEU A 162 -10.55 9.69 -8.80
C LEU A 162 -10.57 11.21 -8.61
N LYS A 163 -10.81 11.67 -7.38
CA LYS A 163 -10.74 13.08 -7.01
C LYS A 163 -9.32 13.63 -7.21
N ASP A 164 -8.28 12.91 -6.82
CA ASP A 164 -6.88 13.33 -7.02
C ASP A 164 -6.50 13.35 -8.51
N ALA A 165 -6.98 12.36 -9.27
CA ALA A 165 -6.79 12.33 -10.72
C ALA A 165 -7.48 13.52 -11.41
N ALA A 166 -8.67 13.89 -10.96
CA ALA A 166 -9.42 15.04 -11.47
C ALA A 166 -8.80 16.36 -11.02
N ASP A 167 -8.40 16.50 -9.76
CA ASP A 167 -7.76 17.70 -9.25
C ASP A 167 -6.43 17.97 -9.97
N GLU A 168 -5.61 16.95 -10.24
CA GLU A 168 -4.39 17.08 -11.05
C GLU A 168 -4.72 17.43 -12.52
N TYR A 169 -5.74 16.78 -13.10
CA TYR A 169 -6.19 17.08 -14.47
C TYR A 169 -6.65 18.53 -14.62
N LEU A 170 -7.31 19.05 -13.59
CA LEU A 170 -7.91 20.37 -13.58
C LEU A 170 -7.06 21.43 -12.88
N ALA A 171 -5.88 21.07 -12.38
CA ALA A 171 -4.94 21.97 -11.71
C ALA A 171 -4.56 23.18 -12.58
N PHE A 172 -4.61 23.03 -13.92
CA PHE A 172 -4.33 24.10 -14.88
C PHE A 172 -5.56 24.95 -15.22
N ARG A 173 -6.75 24.64 -14.68
CA ARG A 173 -8.03 25.35 -14.89
C ARG A 173 -8.84 25.45 -13.59
N PRO A 174 -8.34 26.17 -12.57
CA PRO A 174 -8.94 26.20 -11.23
C PRO A 174 -10.42 26.64 -11.22
N SER A 175 -10.81 27.58 -12.09
CA SER A 175 -12.21 28.01 -12.22
C SER A 175 -13.16 26.92 -12.69
N TYR A 176 -12.66 25.95 -13.46
CA TYR A 176 -13.44 24.82 -13.96
C TYR A 176 -13.58 23.74 -12.87
N THR A 177 -12.53 23.53 -12.07
CA THR A 177 -12.57 22.66 -10.89
C THR A 177 -13.64 23.10 -9.90
N ASP A 178 -13.73 24.40 -9.64
CA ASP A 178 -14.70 24.97 -8.70
C ASP A 178 -16.15 24.86 -9.21
N GLN A 179 -16.35 24.96 -10.53
CA GLN A 179 -17.66 24.75 -11.15
C GLN A 179 -18.11 23.28 -11.10
N LEU A 180 -17.20 22.33 -11.30
CA LEU A 180 -17.52 20.90 -11.17
C LEU A 180 -17.83 20.50 -9.73
N LYS A 181 -17.16 21.12 -8.76
CA LYS A 181 -17.47 20.96 -7.33
C LYS A 181 -18.86 21.50 -7.02
N ALA A 182 -19.18 22.72 -7.45
CA ALA A 182 -20.50 23.31 -7.26
C ALA A 182 -21.62 22.50 -7.95
N MET A 183 -21.35 21.95 -9.13
CA MET A 183 -22.28 21.04 -9.80
C MET A 183 -22.48 19.76 -9.00
N ALA A 184 -21.41 19.12 -8.53
CA ALA A 184 -21.51 17.88 -7.75
C ALA A 184 -22.25 18.09 -6.41
N GLU A 185 -22.11 19.26 -5.80
CA GLU A 185 -22.85 19.69 -4.60
C GLU A 185 -24.34 19.96 -4.88
N ALA A 186 -24.68 20.38 -6.10
CA ALA A 186 -26.06 20.61 -6.54
C ALA A 186 -26.77 19.33 -7.04
N GLY A 187 -26.02 18.25 -7.28
CA GLY A 187 -26.51 16.96 -7.76
C GLY A 187 -25.72 16.44 -8.97
N THR A 188 -26.15 15.34 -9.58
CA THR A 188 -25.56 14.89 -10.84
C THR A 188 -26.34 15.49 -12.01
N PRO A 189 -25.76 16.43 -12.78
CA PRO A 189 -26.40 16.97 -13.96
C PRO A 189 -26.50 15.90 -15.04
N GLY A 190 -27.56 15.97 -15.84
CA GLY A 190 -27.66 15.17 -17.06
C GLY A 190 -26.56 15.53 -18.06
N ILE A 191 -26.30 14.65 -19.04
CA ILE A 191 -25.26 14.86 -20.06
C ILE A 191 -25.40 16.22 -20.76
N ASP A 192 -26.63 16.64 -21.11
CA ASP A 192 -26.91 17.92 -21.75
C ASP A 192 -26.63 19.12 -20.84
N GLU A 193 -27.04 19.04 -19.58
CA GLU A 193 -26.83 20.07 -18.58
C GLU A 193 -25.34 20.26 -18.29
N PHE A 194 -24.60 19.15 -18.19
CA PHE A 194 -23.16 19.12 -18.10
C PHE A 194 -22.48 19.78 -19.30
N LEU A 195 -22.87 19.41 -20.54
CA LEU A 195 -22.30 19.97 -21.77
C LEU A 195 -22.62 21.47 -21.94
N GLN A 196 -23.81 21.91 -21.51
CA GLN A 196 -24.20 23.32 -21.51
C GLN A 196 -23.29 24.16 -20.59
N HIS A 197 -23.01 23.66 -19.38
CA HIS A 197 -22.07 24.29 -18.46
C HIS A 197 -20.65 24.31 -19.03
N LEU A 198 -20.23 23.21 -19.65
CA LEU A 198 -18.91 23.09 -20.29
C LEU A 198 -18.70 24.12 -21.40
N GLY A 199 -19.75 24.45 -22.16
CA GLY A 199 -19.71 25.45 -23.21
C GLY A 199 -19.48 26.88 -22.77
N ALA A 200 -20.02 27.24 -21.61
CA ALA A 200 -19.82 28.56 -21.02
C ALA A 200 -18.36 28.81 -20.59
N THR A 201 -17.55 27.75 -20.43
CA THR A 201 -16.17 27.86 -19.92
C THR A 201 -15.10 28.06 -21.01
N GLY A 202 -15.47 28.02 -22.29
CA GLY A 202 -14.52 28.18 -23.40
C GLY A 202 -13.44 27.08 -23.42
N TRP A 203 -13.75 25.90 -22.88
CA TRP A 203 -12.84 24.77 -22.65
C TRP A 203 -12.05 24.30 -23.89
N SER A 204 -12.51 24.67 -25.08
CA SER A 204 -12.05 24.18 -26.37
C SER A 204 -11.98 25.31 -27.41
N SER A 205 -10.85 25.42 -28.13
CA SER A 205 -10.76 26.29 -29.32
C SER A 205 -11.71 25.84 -30.43
N ARG A 206 -11.97 24.53 -30.56
CA ARG A 206 -12.96 23.98 -31.51
C ARG A 206 -14.40 24.32 -31.14
N MET A 207 -14.73 24.33 -29.85
CA MET A 207 -16.06 24.71 -29.36
C MET A 207 -16.36 26.19 -29.61
N ARG A 208 -15.34 27.05 -29.57
CA ARG A 208 -15.47 28.45 -29.97
C ARG A 208 -15.60 28.64 -31.48
N ALA A 209 -15.11 27.70 -32.28
CA ALA A 209 -15.14 27.76 -33.74
C ALA A 209 -16.42 27.17 -34.33
N ASP A 210 -16.94 26.08 -33.77
CA ASP A 210 -18.20 25.43 -34.18
C ASP A 210 -18.87 24.73 -32.97
N PRO A 211 -19.71 25.45 -32.21
CA PRO A 211 -20.31 24.92 -30.99
C PRO A 211 -21.30 23.76 -31.22
N ALA A 212 -21.98 23.73 -32.37
CA ALA A 212 -23.02 22.74 -32.65
C ALA A 212 -22.40 21.38 -32.97
N ASN A 213 -21.46 21.35 -33.91
CA ASN A 213 -20.74 20.11 -34.25
C ASN A 213 -19.93 19.59 -33.07
N TYR A 214 -19.34 20.50 -32.27
CA TYR A 214 -18.64 20.13 -31.04
C TYR A 214 -19.53 19.45 -30.01
N LYS A 215 -20.79 19.91 -29.86
CA LYS A 215 -21.76 19.30 -28.93
C LYS A 215 -22.15 17.90 -29.40
N GLU A 216 -22.43 17.74 -30.69
CA GLU A 216 -22.80 16.47 -31.32
C GLU A 216 -21.68 15.42 -31.21
N GLU A 217 -20.45 15.75 -31.63
CA GLU A 217 -19.29 14.84 -31.51
C GLU A 217 -19.03 14.41 -30.05
N THR A 218 -19.23 15.31 -29.10
CA THR A 218 -19.02 14.98 -27.68
C THR A 218 -20.10 14.03 -27.16
N HIS A 219 -21.35 14.20 -27.60
CA HIS A 219 -22.45 13.32 -27.25
C HIS A 219 -22.22 11.89 -27.79
N ASP A 220 -21.89 11.77 -29.07
CA ASP A 220 -21.67 10.48 -29.72
C ASP A 220 -20.56 9.66 -29.04
N ASN A 221 -19.48 10.31 -28.64
CA ASN A 221 -18.36 9.62 -28.00
C ASN A 221 -18.69 9.21 -26.55
N ILE A 222 -19.52 9.98 -25.84
CA ILE A 222 -20.01 9.59 -24.51
C ILE A 222 -20.95 8.38 -24.64
N ASP A 223 -21.85 8.40 -25.63
CA ASP A 223 -22.74 7.29 -25.92
C ASP A 223 -21.98 5.99 -26.20
N GLU A 224 -20.87 6.05 -26.94
CA GLU A 224 -20.03 4.89 -27.20
C GLU A 224 -19.31 4.35 -25.96
N ALA A 225 -18.86 5.22 -25.06
CA ALA A 225 -18.28 4.79 -23.78
C ALA A 225 -19.33 4.12 -22.88
N LEU A 226 -20.55 4.67 -22.82
CA LEU A 226 -21.69 4.09 -22.10
C LEU A 226 -22.14 2.77 -22.74
N ARG A 227 -22.10 2.67 -24.07
CA ARG A 227 -22.37 1.44 -24.80
C ARG A 227 -21.36 0.35 -24.42
N GLY A 228 -20.09 0.68 -24.24
CA GLY A 228 -19.07 -0.25 -23.77
C GLY A 228 -19.36 -0.83 -22.39
N ILE A 229 -19.90 -0.03 -21.46
CA ILE A 229 -20.37 -0.53 -20.15
C ILE A 229 -21.52 -1.53 -20.34
N ALA A 230 -22.51 -1.19 -21.18
CA ALA A 230 -23.63 -2.09 -21.48
C ALA A 230 -23.18 -3.39 -22.15
N GLU A 231 -22.21 -3.32 -23.07
CA GLU A 231 -21.62 -4.48 -23.75
C GLU A 231 -20.82 -5.35 -22.78
N ARG A 232 -20.05 -4.75 -21.87
CA ARG A 232 -19.29 -5.51 -20.87
C ARG A 232 -20.20 -6.14 -19.82
N ARG A 233 -21.29 -5.47 -19.41
CA ARG A 233 -22.36 -6.09 -18.60
C ARG A 233 -22.94 -7.31 -19.30
N ASP A 234 -23.39 -7.15 -20.55
CA ASP A 234 -23.98 -8.24 -21.34
C ASP A 234 -23.01 -9.43 -21.53
N THR A 235 -21.71 -9.17 -21.71
CA THR A 235 -20.70 -10.26 -21.73
C THR A 235 -20.50 -10.90 -20.35
N THR A 236 -20.46 -10.10 -19.28
CA THR A 236 -20.30 -10.60 -17.91
C THR A 236 -21.50 -11.45 -17.47
N GLU A 237 -22.72 -11.08 -17.85
CA GLU A 237 -23.94 -11.85 -17.56
C GLU A 237 -23.94 -13.19 -18.31
N ARG A 238 -23.47 -13.25 -19.57
CA ARG A 238 -23.28 -14.54 -20.27
C ARG A 238 -22.21 -15.42 -19.65
N GLU A 239 -21.09 -14.84 -19.23
CA GLU A 239 -20.04 -15.56 -18.50
C GLU A 239 -20.60 -16.13 -17.19
N LEU A 240 -21.44 -15.36 -16.50
CA LEU A 240 -22.10 -15.78 -15.26
C LEU A 240 -23.06 -16.94 -15.50
N GLU A 241 -23.87 -16.88 -16.56
CA GLU A 241 -24.75 -17.99 -16.97
C GLU A 241 -23.93 -19.26 -17.27
N GLN A 242 -22.81 -19.14 -17.99
CA GLN A 242 -21.93 -20.27 -18.26
C GLN A 242 -21.35 -20.88 -16.99
N VAL A 243 -20.91 -20.06 -16.04
CA VAL A 243 -20.42 -20.53 -14.73
C VAL A 243 -21.54 -21.21 -13.94
N GLN A 244 -22.75 -20.65 -13.96
CA GLN A 244 -23.92 -21.25 -13.29
C GLN A 244 -24.32 -22.59 -13.92
N GLN A 245 -24.22 -22.72 -15.24
CA GLN A 245 -24.43 -24.00 -15.93
C GLN A 245 -23.31 -25.00 -15.64
N ALA A 246 -22.05 -24.55 -15.55
CA ALA A 246 -20.94 -25.40 -15.13
C ALA A 246 -21.12 -25.89 -13.68
N MET A 247 -21.66 -25.07 -12.78
CA MET A 247 -22.03 -25.48 -11.42
C MET A 247 -23.15 -26.52 -11.39
N LEU A 248 -24.16 -26.37 -12.25
CA LEU A 248 -25.23 -27.36 -12.43
C LEU A 248 -24.69 -28.69 -12.98
N ALA A 249 -23.86 -28.64 -14.02
CA ALA A 249 -23.23 -29.81 -14.62
C ALA A 249 -22.32 -30.54 -13.62
N TRP A 250 -21.54 -29.78 -12.86
CA TRP A 250 -20.71 -30.31 -11.77
C TRP A 250 -21.56 -31.00 -10.69
N CYS A 251 -22.70 -30.41 -10.32
CA CYS A 251 -23.60 -30.94 -9.29
C CYS A 251 -24.23 -32.30 -9.68
N VAL A 252 -24.42 -32.55 -10.97
CA VAL A 252 -25.04 -33.79 -11.47
C VAL A 252 -24.03 -34.86 -11.89
N ASP A 253 -22.73 -34.54 -11.91
CA ASP A 253 -21.66 -35.46 -12.29
C ASP A 253 -21.28 -36.41 -11.13
N PRO A 254 -21.50 -37.74 -11.26
CA PRO A 254 -21.15 -38.71 -10.21
C PRO A 254 -19.64 -38.81 -9.94
N HIS A 255 -18.78 -38.32 -10.84
CA HIS A 255 -17.33 -38.25 -10.66
C HIS A 255 -16.84 -36.83 -10.32
N GLY A 256 -17.59 -35.78 -10.69
CA GLY A 256 -17.27 -34.37 -10.44
C GLY A 256 -17.62 -33.88 -9.03
N THR A 257 -18.66 -34.45 -8.41
CA THR A 257 -19.17 -34.06 -7.07
C THR A 257 -18.17 -34.20 -5.89
N GLY A 258 -17.01 -34.82 -6.12
CA GLY A 258 -15.93 -34.97 -5.14
C GLY A 258 -14.84 -33.88 -5.17
N ASP A 259 -14.72 -33.09 -6.25
CA ASP A 259 -13.67 -32.08 -6.39
C ASP A 259 -14.11 -30.73 -5.78
N LEU A 260 -13.76 -30.53 -4.51
CA LEU A 260 -14.07 -29.32 -3.75
C LEU A 260 -13.36 -28.07 -4.32
N ALA A 261 -12.17 -28.22 -4.87
CA ALA A 261 -11.42 -27.09 -5.43
C ALA A 261 -12.08 -26.57 -6.72
N GLN A 262 -12.59 -27.47 -7.56
CA GLN A 262 -13.36 -27.10 -8.74
C GLN A 262 -14.68 -26.39 -8.35
N ARG A 263 -15.39 -26.88 -7.33
CA ARG A 263 -16.58 -26.21 -6.78
C ARG A 263 -16.28 -24.80 -6.28
N GLU A 264 -15.24 -24.65 -5.47
CA GLU A 264 -14.84 -23.37 -4.90
C GLU A 264 -14.39 -22.38 -5.98
N ALA A 265 -13.69 -22.85 -7.02
CA ALA A 265 -13.32 -22.02 -8.17
C ALA A 265 -14.56 -21.50 -8.92
N LEU A 266 -15.56 -22.35 -9.15
CA LEU A 266 -16.82 -21.95 -9.79
C LEU A 266 -17.62 -20.95 -8.94
N VAL A 267 -17.65 -21.13 -7.62
CA VAL A 267 -18.30 -20.18 -6.70
C VAL A 267 -17.58 -18.83 -6.69
N ARG A 268 -16.24 -18.80 -6.60
CA ARG A 268 -15.46 -17.56 -6.68
C ARG A 268 -15.67 -16.84 -8.01
N GLN A 269 -15.70 -17.60 -9.11
CA GLN A 269 -15.92 -17.04 -10.43
C GLN A 269 -17.32 -16.41 -10.54
N GLN A 270 -18.36 -17.08 -10.01
CA GLN A 270 -19.71 -16.52 -9.92
C GLN A 270 -19.75 -15.23 -9.11
N ASP A 271 -19.17 -15.21 -7.90
CA ASP A 271 -19.22 -14.07 -7.01
C ASP A 271 -18.50 -12.84 -7.61
N ALA A 272 -17.36 -13.05 -8.27
CA ALA A 272 -16.64 -11.98 -8.98
C ALA A 272 -17.43 -11.41 -10.18
N LEU A 273 -18.15 -12.27 -10.91
CA LEU A 273 -19.00 -11.84 -12.03
C LEU A 273 -20.23 -11.06 -11.55
N LEU A 274 -20.86 -11.48 -10.45
CA LEU A 274 -21.96 -10.76 -9.81
C LEU A 274 -21.54 -9.37 -9.32
N GLU A 275 -20.36 -9.26 -8.67
CA GLU A 275 -19.81 -7.98 -8.23
C GLU A 275 -19.57 -7.03 -9.42
N ARG A 276 -19.03 -7.54 -10.53
CA ARG A 276 -18.79 -6.76 -11.75
C ARG A 276 -20.10 -6.33 -12.42
N VAL A 277 -21.14 -7.17 -12.43
CA VAL A 277 -22.47 -6.78 -12.90
C VAL A 277 -23.04 -5.65 -12.04
N ALA A 278 -22.98 -5.78 -10.71
CA ALA A 278 -23.44 -4.74 -9.79
C ALA A 278 -22.70 -3.40 -9.98
N LEU A 279 -21.40 -3.46 -10.27
CA LEU A 279 -20.61 -2.27 -10.61
C LEU A 279 -21.14 -1.58 -11.88
N TYR A 280 -21.45 -2.31 -12.95
CA TYR A 280 -22.00 -1.71 -14.16
C TYR A 280 -23.42 -1.19 -13.98
N ASP A 281 -24.23 -1.87 -13.16
CA ASP A 281 -25.56 -1.40 -12.82
C ASP A 281 -25.54 -0.11 -12.01
N SER A 282 -24.44 0.22 -11.30
CA SER A 282 -24.31 1.51 -10.61
C SER A 282 -24.28 2.72 -11.56
N VAL A 283 -24.01 2.50 -12.86
CA VAL A 283 -23.89 3.55 -13.87
C VAL A 283 -24.92 3.40 -14.99
N CYS A 284 -25.13 2.18 -15.49
CA CYS A 284 -26.04 1.92 -16.61
C CYS A 284 -27.35 1.32 -16.13
N LEU A 285 -28.47 2.00 -16.41
CA LEU A 285 -29.79 1.41 -16.23
C LEU A 285 -29.93 0.09 -16.97
N ARG A 286 -30.64 -0.86 -16.36
CA ARG A 286 -30.99 -2.11 -17.02
C ARG A 286 -32.03 -1.86 -18.11
N PRO A 287 -31.94 -2.58 -19.25
CA PRO A 287 -32.96 -2.51 -20.28
C PRO A 287 -34.31 -2.97 -19.74
N THR A 288 -35.40 -2.45 -20.30
CA THR A 288 -36.76 -2.85 -19.94
C THR A 288 -37.31 -3.90 -20.90
N SER A 289 -37.98 -4.91 -20.37
CA SER A 289 -38.76 -5.89 -21.13
C SER A 289 -40.22 -5.80 -20.69
N GLY A 290 -41.15 -5.62 -21.64
CA GLY A 290 -42.59 -5.49 -21.33
C GLY A 290 -42.94 -4.32 -20.40
N GLY A 291 -42.14 -3.25 -20.39
CA GLY A 291 -42.32 -2.08 -19.52
C GLY A 291 -41.74 -2.19 -18.11
N SER A 292 -41.10 -3.31 -17.76
CA SER A 292 -40.40 -3.47 -16.47
C SER A 292 -38.88 -3.67 -16.68
N PRO A 293 -38.02 -3.12 -15.80
CA PRO A 293 -36.58 -3.38 -15.86
C PRO A 293 -36.30 -4.89 -15.78
N VAL A 294 -35.39 -5.37 -16.63
CA VAL A 294 -34.88 -6.74 -16.51
C VAL A 294 -34.26 -6.89 -15.11
N PRO A 295 -34.56 -7.95 -14.35
CA PRO A 295 -34.01 -8.14 -13.02
C PRO A 295 -32.51 -8.42 -13.04
N ALA A 296 -31.82 -8.05 -11.96
CA ALA A 296 -30.42 -8.43 -11.77
C ALA A 296 -30.26 -9.95 -11.69
N PRO A 297 -29.21 -10.53 -12.29
CA PRO A 297 -28.89 -11.93 -12.07
C PRO A 297 -28.53 -12.11 -10.59
N THR A 298 -29.02 -13.19 -10.00
CA THR A 298 -28.77 -13.52 -8.60
C THR A 298 -27.77 -14.66 -8.50
N ARG A 299 -27.16 -14.77 -7.31
CA ARG A 299 -26.32 -15.92 -6.94
C ARG A 299 -27.10 -17.22 -7.08
N SER A 300 -26.44 -18.27 -7.59
CA SER A 300 -27.03 -19.60 -7.71
C SER A 300 -26.58 -20.46 -6.55
N ASN A 301 -27.52 -20.96 -5.76
CA ASN A 301 -27.24 -21.78 -4.57
C ASN A 301 -27.20 -23.29 -4.89
N VAL A 302 -27.18 -23.66 -6.18
CA VAL A 302 -27.20 -25.06 -6.64
C VAL A 302 -26.07 -25.86 -5.97
N SER A 303 -24.86 -25.29 -5.90
CA SER A 303 -23.69 -25.95 -5.31
C SER A 303 -23.84 -26.26 -3.80
N GLU A 304 -24.76 -25.60 -3.09
CA GLU A 304 -25.00 -25.79 -1.65
C GLU A 304 -25.86 -27.03 -1.34
N GLY A 305 -26.68 -27.49 -2.30
CA GLY A 305 -27.59 -28.64 -2.14
C GLY A 305 -27.05 -30.00 -2.61
N CYS A 306 -25.86 -30.04 -3.25
CA CYS A 306 -25.39 -31.21 -4.01
C CYS A 306 -24.78 -32.35 -3.18
N ARG A 307 -24.66 -32.28 -1.84
CA ARG A 307 -24.11 -33.39 -1.04
C ARG A 307 -24.91 -33.68 0.24
N LYS A 308 -25.46 -34.89 0.32
CA LYS A 308 -25.65 -35.60 1.61
C LYS A 308 -24.36 -36.40 1.87
N PRO A 309 -23.63 -36.18 2.98
CA PRO A 309 -22.41 -36.94 3.26
C PRO A 309 -22.71 -38.40 3.63
N ASP A 310 -21.87 -39.34 3.15
CA ASP A 310 -21.80 -40.73 3.63
C ASP A 310 -20.85 -40.78 4.86
N PRO A 311 -21.21 -41.44 5.99
CA PRO A 311 -20.41 -41.46 7.22
C PRO A 311 -19.04 -42.16 7.18
N LYS A 312 -18.51 -42.50 6.00
CA LYS A 312 -17.24 -43.23 5.86
C LYS A 312 -16.12 -42.44 5.17
N ASP A 313 -16.37 -41.20 4.76
CA ASP A 313 -15.36 -40.32 4.17
C ASP A 313 -14.59 -39.50 5.24
N ASP A 314 -14.03 -40.16 6.25
CA ASP A 314 -12.96 -39.58 7.08
C ASP A 314 -11.59 -40.02 6.52
N PRO A 315 -10.74 -39.10 6.04
CA PRO A 315 -9.30 -39.32 5.95
C PRO A 315 -8.57 -38.81 7.22
N PRO A 316 -7.34 -39.29 7.45
CA PRO A 316 -6.83 -39.58 8.79
C PRO A 316 -6.23 -38.35 9.50
N GLY A 317 -6.12 -38.50 10.82
CA GLY A 317 -5.65 -37.50 11.77
C GLY A 317 -4.34 -36.80 11.38
N ALA A 318 -4.24 -35.56 11.86
CA ALA A 318 -3.11 -34.66 11.68
C ALA A 318 -1.76 -35.38 11.83
N PRO A 319 -0.80 -35.17 10.91
CA PRO A 319 0.58 -35.57 11.14
C PRO A 319 1.11 -34.84 12.39
N PRO A 320 2.01 -35.48 13.17
CA PRO A 320 2.66 -34.81 14.27
C PRO A 320 3.43 -33.57 13.77
N ALA A 321 3.44 -32.53 14.60
CA ALA A 321 4.26 -31.34 14.39
C ALA A 321 5.70 -31.74 14.01
N PRO A 322 6.35 -31.03 13.07
CA PRO A 322 7.72 -31.33 12.72
C PRO A 322 8.62 -31.09 13.95
N THR A 323 9.11 -32.20 14.51
CA THR A 323 10.22 -32.20 15.46
C THR A 323 11.50 -31.84 14.72
N GLY A 324 12.03 -30.65 15.05
CA GLY A 324 13.44 -30.23 14.99
C GLY A 324 14.31 -30.59 13.77
N SER A 325 14.76 -29.56 13.06
CA SER A 325 16.21 -29.41 12.86
C SER A 325 16.58 -27.93 12.68
N SER A 326 17.72 -27.60 13.28
CA SER A 326 18.39 -26.31 13.44
C SER A 326 18.65 -25.52 12.14
N ALA A 327 18.37 -24.22 12.18
CA ALA A 327 19.12 -23.21 11.43
C ALA A 327 19.31 -21.97 12.32
N HIS A 328 20.46 -21.91 12.99
CA HIS A 328 20.90 -20.74 13.76
C HIS A 328 21.31 -19.59 12.83
N GLY A 329 20.88 -18.36 13.16
CA GLY A 329 21.33 -17.13 12.50
C GLY A 329 20.50 -15.88 12.84
N ALA A 330 20.53 -15.44 14.10
CA ALA A 330 20.05 -14.16 14.61
C ALA A 330 20.53 -12.89 13.84
N GLN A 331 19.93 -11.68 13.86
CA GLN A 331 18.73 -11.03 14.46
C GLN A 331 18.60 -9.60 13.83
N ASN A 332 17.55 -8.76 13.98
CA ASN A 332 17.11 -8.05 15.21
C ASN A 332 15.77 -7.28 14.99
N GLY A 333 14.68 -7.76 15.61
CA GLY A 333 13.42 -7.01 15.71
C GLY A 333 12.17 -7.89 15.86
N GLY A 334 11.22 -7.45 16.68
CA GLY A 334 9.95 -8.12 16.94
C GLY A 334 8.78 -7.15 16.77
N GLY A 335 7.56 -7.65 16.69
CA GLY A 335 6.41 -6.79 16.38
C GLY A 335 5.07 -7.48 16.56
N VAL A 336 4.01 -6.74 16.27
CA VAL A 336 2.64 -7.25 16.18
C VAL A 336 2.01 -6.73 14.90
N VAL A 337 1.35 -7.63 14.18
CA VAL A 337 0.62 -7.32 12.94
C VAL A 337 -0.77 -7.91 13.01
N GLY A 338 -1.71 -7.26 12.34
CA GLY A 338 -3.08 -7.75 12.22
C GLY A 338 -3.79 -7.88 13.56
N GLU A 339 -4.50 -8.98 13.77
CA GLU A 339 -5.41 -9.16 14.91
C GLU A 339 -4.89 -10.29 15.85
N PRO A 340 -4.31 -9.92 16.99
CA PRO A 340 -2.90 -9.60 16.97
C PRO A 340 -2.02 -10.85 16.83
N HIS A 341 -1.15 -10.81 15.83
CA HIS A 341 -0.11 -11.80 15.58
C HIS A 341 1.25 -11.23 15.91
N TYR A 342 1.89 -11.82 16.92
CA TYR A 342 3.20 -11.40 17.39
C TYR A 342 4.30 -12.15 16.66
N ILE A 343 5.36 -11.42 16.35
CA ILE A 343 6.61 -11.94 15.77
C ILE A 343 7.71 -11.65 16.80
N THR A 344 8.36 -12.69 17.30
CA THR A 344 9.49 -12.55 18.23
C THR A 344 10.79 -12.23 17.46
N PRO A 345 11.83 -11.71 18.12
CA PRO A 345 13.11 -11.40 17.49
C PRO A 345 13.81 -12.60 16.83
N SER A 346 13.55 -13.82 17.30
CA SER A 346 14.07 -15.06 16.68
C SER A 346 13.32 -15.44 15.39
N GLY A 347 12.14 -14.84 15.17
CA GLY A 347 11.22 -15.16 14.08
C GLY A 347 10.06 -16.09 14.45
N ALA A 348 9.91 -16.49 15.73
CA ALA A 348 8.74 -17.24 16.16
C ALA A 348 7.46 -16.39 16.04
N VAL A 349 6.34 -17.03 15.70
CA VAL A 349 5.04 -16.38 15.54
C VAL A 349 4.03 -16.99 16.50
N PHE A 350 3.26 -16.16 17.18
CA PHE A 350 2.12 -16.61 17.97
C PHE A 350 0.95 -15.61 17.85
N SER A 351 -0.26 -16.10 18.07
CA SER A 351 -1.50 -15.32 17.96
C SER A 351 -2.20 -15.27 19.31
N THR A 352 -2.92 -14.18 19.58
CA THR A 352 -3.76 -14.09 20.78
C THR A 352 -4.98 -13.23 20.54
N GLN A 353 -6.10 -13.62 21.13
CA GLN A 353 -7.34 -12.84 21.14
C GLN A 353 -7.58 -12.18 22.49
N ARG A 354 -6.57 -12.04 23.35
CA ARG A 354 -6.78 -11.52 24.71
C ARG A 354 -6.85 -10.00 24.69
N ALA A 355 -7.99 -9.45 25.09
CA ALA A 355 -8.11 -8.02 25.30
C ALA A 355 -7.53 -7.61 26.69
N GLY A 356 -6.85 -6.49 26.72
CA GLY A 356 -5.96 -6.13 27.83
C GLY A 356 -4.93 -5.06 27.45
N GLU A 357 -4.23 -4.55 28.45
CA GLU A 357 -2.99 -3.82 28.27
C GLU A 357 -1.83 -4.75 28.64
N PHE A 358 -0.82 -4.83 27.76
CA PHE A 358 0.28 -5.78 27.89
C PHE A 358 1.62 -5.11 27.67
N TRP A 359 2.64 -5.61 28.36
CA TRP A 359 4.02 -5.26 28.10
C TRP A 359 4.49 -5.90 26.79
N LEU A 360 4.61 -5.11 25.72
CA LEU A 360 5.27 -5.55 24.49
C LEU A 360 6.75 -5.81 24.78
N LEU A 361 7.39 -4.84 25.44
CA LEU A 361 8.80 -4.89 25.80
C LEU A 361 9.09 -4.04 27.05
N ARG A 362 9.91 -4.59 27.93
CA ARG A 362 10.64 -3.86 28.97
C ARG A 362 12.13 -4.10 28.76
N SER A 363 12.88 -3.01 28.58
CA SER A 363 14.33 -3.04 28.42
C SER A 363 15.02 -2.31 29.56
N ALA A 364 16.16 -2.85 30.00
CA ALA A 364 17.07 -2.15 30.92
C ALA A 364 17.73 -0.91 30.28
N ARG A 365 17.72 -0.81 28.93
CA ARG A 365 18.21 0.36 28.17
C ARG A 365 17.26 1.56 28.23
N GLY A 366 16.10 1.42 28.86
CA GLY A 366 15.11 2.47 29.02
C GLY A 366 13.96 2.44 28.02
N ALA A 367 13.99 1.55 27.03
CA ALA A 367 12.83 1.27 26.18
C ALA A 367 11.77 0.50 26.99
N GLN A 368 10.61 1.14 27.17
CA GLN A 368 9.44 0.56 27.83
C GLN A 368 8.27 0.75 26.90
N ILE A 369 7.65 -0.35 26.45
CA ILE A 369 6.64 -0.34 25.40
C ILE A 369 5.49 -1.25 25.83
N GLN A 370 4.29 -0.68 25.82
CA GLN A 370 3.03 -1.34 26.12
C GLN A 370 2.11 -1.25 24.91
N VAL A 371 1.30 -2.27 24.71
CA VAL A 371 0.25 -2.33 23.69
C VAL A 371 -1.09 -2.56 24.36
N ARG A 372 -2.12 -1.88 23.87
CA ARG A 372 -3.51 -2.09 24.28
C ARG A 372 -4.20 -2.89 23.19
N GLN A 373 -4.71 -4.07 23.57
CA GLN A 373 -5.56 -4.91 22.74
C GLN A 373 -7.01 -4.73 23.17
N GLU A 374 -7.88 -4.34 22.24
CA GLU A 374 -9.31 -4.16 22.49
C GLU A 374 -10.14 -4.99 21.51
N PRO A 375 -11.37 -5.37 21.87
CA PRO A 375 -12.31 -5.94 20.91
C PRO A 375 -12.39 -5.05 19.67
N TRP A 376 -12.26 -5.65 18.49
CA TRP A 376 -12.34 -4.91 17.25
C TRP A 376 -13.80 -4.56 16.96
N HIS A 377 -14.12 -3.27 16.99
CA HIS A 377 -15.50 -2.78 16.99
C HIS A 377 -16.34 -3.46 18.08
N ASP A 378 -17.52 -3.99 17.74
CA ASP A 378 -18.39 -4.70 18.68
C ASP A 378 -18.13 -6.22 18.72
N SER A 379 -16.98 -6.68 18.22
CA SER A 379 -16.67 -8.11 18.17
C SER A 379 -16.64 -8.75 19.56
N ALA A 380 -17.12 -9.99 19.64
CA ALA A 380 -17.01 -10.83 20.84
C ALA A 380 -15.82 -11.81 20.76
N SER A 381 -15.08 -11.80 19.65
CA SER A 381 -14.19 -12.89 19.25
C SER A 381 -12.81 -12.45 18.76
N VAL A 382 -12.71 -11.21 18.27
CA VAL A 382 -11.53 -10.67 17.58
C VAL A 382 -11.06 -9.43 18.31
N ALA A 383 -9.77 -9.37 18.67
CA ALA A 383 -9.13 -8.18 19.23
C ALA A 383 -8.20 -7.53 18.21
N VAL A 384 -7.89 -6.25 18.39
CA VAL A 384 -6.84 -5.55 17.64
C VAL A 384 -5.99 -4.72 18.60
N VAL A 385 -4.76 -4.39 18.18
CA VAL A 385 -4.00 -3.35 18.89
C VAL A 385 -4.59 -1.98 18.56
N SER A 386 -5.16 -1.33 19.56
CA SER A 386 -5.82 -0.02 19.42
C SER A 386 -4.96 1.15 19.89
N ALA A 387 -3.96 0.88 20.74
CA ALA A 387 -3.04 1.89 21.23
C ALA A 387 -1.67 1.32 21.60
N VAL A 388 -0.65 2.17 21.53
CA VAL A 388 0.71 1.90 21.99
C VAL A 388 1.12 3.00 22.97
N ALA A 389 1.65 2.63 24.13
CA ALA A 389 2.22 3.59 25.08
C ALA A 389 3.67 3.22 25.40
N LEU A 390 4.54 4.23 25.44
CA LEU A 390 5.96 4.01 25.64
C LEU A 390 6.62 5.11 26.46
N ARG A 391 7.83 4.81 26.94
CA ARG A 391 8.72 5.78 27.58
C ARG A 391 10.03 5.92 26.80
N ALA A 392 10.44 7.16 26.55
CA ALA A 392 11.73 7.50 25.96
C ALA A 392 12.27 8.78 26.62
N ALA A 393 13.53 8.77 27.07
CA ALA A 393 14.16 9.88 27.81
C ALA A 393 13.35 10.41 29.02
N GLY A 394 12.53 9.57 29.66
CA GLY A 394 11.64 9.97 30.76
C GLY A 394 10.32 10.64 30.33
N ARG A 395 10.14 10.89 29.03
CA ARG A 395 8.86 11.34 28.44
C ARG A 395 7.95 10.13 28.19
N ARG A 396 6.65 10.31 28.40
CA ARG A 396 5.63 9.31 28.06
C ARG A 396 5.03 9.66 26.71
N VAL A 397 5.07 8.74 25.76
CA VAL A 397 4.43 8.91 24.44
C VAL A 397 3.30 7.90 24.34
N GLY A 398 2.10 8.38 24.04
CA GLY A 398 0.95 7.53 23.75
C GLY A 398 0.51 7.73 22.30
N VAL A 399 0.35 6.63 21.57
CA VAL A 399 -0.12 6.57 20.19
C VAL A 399 -1.48 5.88 20.21
N TYR A 400 -2.51 6.59 19.80
CA TYR A 400 -3.91 6.16 19.86
C TYR A 400 -4.57 6.40 18.50
N ALA A 401 -5.72 5.75 18.25
CA ALA A 401 -6.51 5.98 17.04
C ALA A 401 -6.94 7.46 16.85
N ASP A 402 -7.09 8.22 17.95
CA ASP A 402 -7.47 9.63 17.93
C ASP A 402 -6.27 10.60 17.92
N GLY A 403 -5.04 10.08 17.86
CA GLY A 403 -3.82 10.86 17.71
C GLY A 403 -2.72 10.50 18.71
N ILE A 404 -1.72 11.38 18.81
CA ILE A 404 -0.51 11.16 19.61
C ILE A 404 -0.50 12.12 20.80
N ARG A 405 -0.04 11.64 21.95
CA ARG A 405 0.11 12.41 23.19
C ARG A 405 1.53 12.31 23.72
N ILE A 406 2.07 13.42 24.22
CA ILE A 406 3.35 13.46 24.95
C ILE A 406 3.07 13.99 26.35
N ASP A 407 3.36 13.17 27.37
CA ASP A 407 3.03 13.40 28.78
C ASP A 407 1.56 13.80 28.98
N GLY A 408 0.65 13.10 28.29
CA GLY A 408 -0.79 13.33 28.34
C GLY A 408 -1.28 14.54 27.53
N ARG A 409 -0.39 15.32 26.92
CA ARG A 409 -0.78 16.47 26.08
C ARG A 409 -0.88 16.07 24.61
N PRO A 410 -1.99 16.37 23.91
CA PRO A 410 -2.11 16.12 22.48
C PRO A 410 -1.00 16.80 21.69
N LEU A 411 -0.38 16.05 20.79
CA LEU A 411 0.59 16.56 19.83
C LEU A 411 -0.14 17.18 18.64
N GLN A 412 0.23 18.42 18.30
CA GLN A 412 -0.32 19.13 17.14
C GLN A 412 0.72 19.17 16.02
N TRP A 413 0.33 18.87 14.78
CA TRP A 413 1.18 19.00 13.60
C TRP A 413 0.38 19.45 12.38
N ALA A 414 1.04 20.10 11.43
CA ALA A 414 0.39 20.76 10.28
C ALA A 414 0.17 19.85 9.06
N GLY A 415 0.30 18.53 9.23
CA GLY A 415 0.34 17.55 8.13
C GLY A 415 1.75 17.43 7.53
N GLY A 416 2.05 16.28 6.93
CA GLY A 416 3.42 15.92 6.50
C GLY A 416 4.27 15.36 7.66
N PHE A 417 5.57 15.17 7.42
CA PHE A 417 6.49 14.67 8.44
C PHE A 417 6.85 15.75 9.47
N VAL A 418 6.77 15.42 10.75
CA VAL A 418 7.31 16.23 11.85
C VAL A 418 8.17 15.37 12.78
N GLN A 419 9.29 15.95 13.23
CA GLN A 419 10.13 15.35 14.26
C GLN A 419 10.04 16.17 15.55
N HIS A 420 9.81 15.48 16.67
CA HIS A 420 9.82 16.03 18.01
C HIS A 420 10.99 15.44 18.79
N ASP A 421 11.83 16.32 19.33
CA ASP A 421 12.89 15.92 20.26
C ASP A 421 12.27 15.49 21.60
N LEU A 422 12.57 14.27 22.02
CA LEU A 422 12.15 13.74 23.32
C LEU A 422 13.25 13.92 24.38
N GLY A 423 14.46 14.35 23.98
CA GLY A 423 15.63 14.57 24.82
C GLY A 423 16.63 13.42 24.78
N ASN A 424 17.88 13.70 25.16
CA ASN A 424 18.96 12.70 25.27
C ASN A 424 19.17 11.83 24.02
N GLY A 425 19.00 12.40 22.82
CA GLY A 425 19.13 11.67 21.55
C GLY A 425 17.92 10.80 21.18
N ASN A 426 16.80 10.91 21.90
CA ASN A 426 15.56 10.22 21.59
C ASN A 426 14.65 11.13 20.76
N ALA A 427 13.96 10.58 19.76
CA ALA A 427 13.11 11.36 18.88
C ALA A 427 11.78 10.64 18.59
N LEU A 428 10.73 11.43 18.35
CA LEU A 428 9.45 11.00 17.83
C LEU A 428 9.25 11.60 16.43
N GLY A 429 9.08 10.75 15.43
CA GLY A 429 8.63 11.11 14.08
C GLY A 429 7.14 10.81 13.89
N VAL A 430 6.43 11.70 13.21
CA VAL A 430 5.01 11.51 12.86
C VAL A 430 4.80 11.88 11.40
N TRP A 431 4.10 11.02 10.66
CA TRP A 431 3.69 11.22 9.26
C TRP A 431 2.16 11.13 9.17
N GLY A 432 1.59 11.86 8.21
CA GLY A 432 0.16 11.78 7.87
C GLY A 432 -0.48 13.16 7.77
N THR A 433 -1.80 13.21 7.92
CA THR A 433 -2.59 14.46 7.91
C THR A 433 -2.65 15.06 9.32
N PRO A 434 -2.99 16.35 9.51
CA PRO A 434 -3.11 16.96 10.84
C PRO A 434 -4.05 16.23 11.81
N THR A 435 -5.01 15.48 11.27
CA THR A 435 -6.09 14.83 12.02
C THR A 435 -5.91 13.32 12.14
N GLN A 436 -5.05 12.70 11.31
CA GLN A 436 -4.86 11.26 11.27
C GLN A 436 -3.39 10.94 10.96
N PRO A 437 -2.63 10.40 11.93
CA PRO A 437 -1.30 9.89 11.67
C PRO A 437 -1.40 8.62 10.81
N GLU A 438 -0.53 8.48 9.82
CA GLU A 438 -0.39 7.25 9.03
C GLU A 438 0.73 6.37 9.59
N VAL A 439 1.82 7.01 10.03
CA VAL A 439 2.97 6.36 10.64
C VAL A 439 3.44 7.19 11.82
N SER A 440 3.80 6.54 12.91
CA SER A 440 4.54 7.14 14.03
C SER A 440 5.81 6.32 14.25
N ALA A 441 6.93 6.97 14.56
CA ALA A 441 8.16 6.27 14.88
C ALA A 441 8.84 6.89 16.09
N VAL A 442 9.34 6.04 16.99
CA VAL A 442 10.22 6.47 18.09
C VAL A 442 11.59 5.89 17.86
N MET A 443 12.61 6.73 17.95
CA MET A 443 14.01 6.33 17.93
C MET A 443 14.61 6.58 19.31
N TRP A 444 15.23 5.55 19.88
CA TRP A 444 15.99 5.67 21.11
C TRP A 444 17.44 6.08 20.81
N ALA A 445 18.12 6.59 21.83
CA ALA A 445 19.49 7.09 21.71
C ALA A 445 20.51 6.06 21.21
N ASP A 446 20.22 4.76 21.38
CA ASP A 446 21.06 3.66 20.88
C ASP A 446 20.76 3.26 19.43
N GLY A 447 19.88 3.99 18.74
CA GLY A 447 19.45 3.71 17.37
C GLY A 447 18.36 2.66 17.25
N SER A 448 17.90 2.06 18.35
CA SER A 448 16.72 1.18 18.32
C SER A 448 15.49 1.99 17.91
N THR A 449 14.56 1.37 17.18
CA THR A 449 13.38 2.05 16.66
C THR A 449 12.10 1.27 16.94
N LEU A 450 11.01 2.00 17.12
CA LEU A 450 9.65 1.48 17.12
C LEU A 450 8.90 2.21 16.03
N ARG A 451 8.31 1.49 15.08
CA ARG A 451 7.40 2.03 14.07
C ARG A 451 6.00 1.54 14.35
N VAL A 452 5.04 2.45 14.36
CA VAL A 452 3.61 2.18 14.51
C VAL A 452 2.93 2.62 13.21
N ILE A 453 2.20 1.71 12.57
CA ILE A 453 1.48 1.95 11.32
C ILE A 453 -0.01 1.98 11.63
N HIS A 454 -0.68 3.03 11.18
CA HIS A 454 -2.08 3.29 11.47
C HIS A 454 -2.96 2.83 10.33
N HIS A 455 -3.95 2.00 10.64
CA HIS A 455 -4.94 1.49 9.69
C HIS A 455 -6.35 2.05 9.95
N GLY A 456 -6.45 3.15 10.69
CA GLY A 456 -7.71 3.76 11.10
C GLY A 456 -8.34 3.08 12.31
N SER A 457 -8.59 1.76 12.25
CA SER A 457 -9.24 1.00 13.34
C SER A 457 -8.33 0.00 14.08
N TRP A 458 -7.09 -0.19 13.63
CA TRP A 458 -6.04 -0.95 14.33
C TRP A 458 -4.64 -0.39 14.05
N LEU A 459 -3.66 -0.87 14.82
CA LEU A 459 -2.26 -0.50 14.72
C LEU A 459 -1.39 -1.74 14.49
N ASP A 460 -0.44 -1.63 13.56
CA ASP A 460 0.68 -2.56 13.47
C ASP A 460 1.92 -1.96 14.14
N VAL A 461 2.75 -2.78 14.75
CA VAL A 461 3.94 -2.35 15.49
C VAL A 461 5.16 -3.14 15.04
N ASP A 462 6.22 -2.43 14.70
CA ASP A 462 7.51 -2.99 14.30
C ASP A 462 8.62 -2.40 15.17
N TYR A 463 9.13 -3.18 16.11
CA TYR A 463 10.24 -2.81 16.98
C TYR A 463 11.55 -3.43 16.48
N ARG A 464 12.60 -2.61 16.39
CA ARG A 464 13.93 -2.98 15.91
C ARG A 464 14.96 -2.59 16.95
N VAL A 465 15.77 -3.57 17.32
CA VAL A 465 16.94 -3.35 18.18
C VAL A 465 18.14 -3.03 17.29
N MET A 466 18.89 -1.99 17.63
CA MET A 466 20.12 -1.67 16.90
C MET A 466 21.16 -2.77 17.09
N ARG A 467 21.89 -3.11 16.03
CA ARG A 467 22.92 -4.15 16.08
C ARG A 467 23.99 -3.78 17.10
N GLY A 468 24.27 -4.69 18.04
CA GLY A 468 25.26 -4.49 19.10
C GLY A 468 24.71 -3.85 20.37
N ALA A 469 23.42 -3.48 20.42
CA ALA A 469 22.78 -3.09 21.67
C ALA A 469 22.64 -4.29 22.61
N ASP A 470 22.92 -4.10 23.91
CA ASP A 470 22.71 -5.11 24.92
C ASP A 470 21.20 -5.32 25.17
N ARG A 471 20.76 -6.56 25.03
CA ARG A 471 19.36 -6.97 25.05
C ARG A 471 19.11 -8.13 26.01
N ALA A 472 20.10 -8.49 26.83
CA ALA A 472 20.01 -9.60 27.77
C ALA A 472 18.86 -9.46 28.79
N GLN A 473 18.38 -8.24 29.03
CA GLN A 473 17.28 -7.94 29.95
C GLN A 473 16.00 -7.45 29.26
N ASP A 474 15.97 -7.48 27.93
CA ASP A 474 14.76 -7.17 27.17
C ASP A 474 13.77 -8.32 27.36
N ALA A 475 12.57 -8.04 27.87
CA ALA A 475 11.54 -9.04 28.09
C ALA A 475 10.12 -8.47 27.88
N GLY A 476 9.23 -9.27 27.31
CA GLY A 476 7.81 -8.92 27.14
C GLY A 476 7.10 -9.92 26.23
N LEU A 477 6.01 -9.48 25.58
CA LEU A 477 5.33 -10.27 24.55
C LEU A 477 6.19 -10.54 23.32
N ILE A 478 7.29 -9.81 23.11
CA ILE A 478 8.28 -10.17 22.08
C ILE A 478 9.28 -11.24 22.58
N GLY A 479 9.04 -11.89 23.71
CA GLY A 479 9.97 -12.84 24.33
C GLY A 479 11.12 -12.16 25.06
N ARG A 480 12.21 -12.90 25.29
CA ARG A 480 13.51 -12.26 25.55
C ARG A 480 14.14 -11.89 24.22
N ALA A 481 14.62 -10.65 24.08
CA ALA A 481 15.39 -10.30 22.91
C ALA A 481 16.82 -10.84 23.07
N ASP A 482 17.01 -12.15 22.96
CA ASP A 482 18.32 -12.78 22.83
C ASP A 482 18.30 -13.78 21.66
N ASP A 483 19.47 -14.23 21.23
CA ASP A 483 19.61 -15.05 20.02
C ASP A 483 19.13 -16.50 20.17
N ASP A 484 18.53 -16.84 21.31
CA ASP A 484 18.09 -18.19 21.61
C ASP A 484 16.57 -18.33 21.36
N PRO A 485 16.13 -19.08 20.33
CA PRO A 485 14.71 -19.33 20.09
C PRO A 485 14.00 -20.01 21.28
N ARG A 486 14.75 -20.64 22.19
CA ARG A 486 14.17 -21.18 23.42
C ARG A 486 13.60 -20.07 24.31
N HIS A 487 14.07 -18.84 24.18
CA HIS A 487 13.64 -17.72 25.03
C HIS A 487 12.54 -16.85 24.40
N ASP A 488 11.89 -17.31 23.33
CA ASP A 488 10.75 -16.64 22.73
C ASP A 488 9.53 -16.58 23.66
N PHE A 489 9.33 -17.61 24.47
CA PHE A 489 8.22 -17.71 25.42
C PHE A 489 8.73 -17.72 26.85
N VAL A 490 9.11 -16.55 27.35
CA VAL A 490 9.49 -16.35 28.75
C VAL A 490 8.39 -15.57 29.46
N PRO A 491 7.53 -16.24 30.24
CA PRO A 491 6.53 -15.57 31.06
C PRO A 491 7.20 -14.63 32.06
N ARG A 492 6.40 -13.74 32.62
CA ARG A 492 6.87 -12.77 33.63
C ARG A 492 7.52 -13.40 34.87
N SER A 493 7.22 -14.67 35.17
CA SER A 493 7.89 -15.45 36.24
C SER A 493 9.36 -15.77 35.93
N GLY A 494 9.76 -15.70 34.66
CA GLY A 494 11.13 -15.94 34.19
C GLY A 494 11.43 -17.38 33.77
N THR A 495 10.54 -18.34 34.02
CA THR A 495 10.73 -19.75 33.61
C THR A 495 10.32 -19.95 32.16
N VAL A 496 11.29 -20.26 31.30
CA VAL A 496 11.08 -20.54 29.88
C VAL A 496 10.00 -21.61 29.66
N LEU A 497 9.09 -21.36 28.72
CA LEU A 497 8.18 -22.37 28.18
C LEU A 497 8.76 -22.88 26.85
N GLU A 498 9.32 -24.09 26.86
CA GLU A 498 9.81 -24.72 25.63
C GLU A 498 8.63 -25.24 24.80
N ASN A 499 8.48 -24.75 23.57
CA ASN A 499 7.43 -25.16 22.62
C ASN A 499 6.01 -25.21 23.23
N PRO A 500 5.50 -24.10 23.79
CA PRO A 500 4.20 -24.10 24.44
C PRO A 500 3.09 -24.43 23.44
N ASP A 501 2.11 -25.22 23.90
CA ASP A 501 0.84 -25.37 23.20
C ASP A 501 -0.01 -24.09 23.33
N ALA A 502 -1.23 -24.09 22.77
CA ALA A 502 -2.12 -22.93 22.84
C ALA A 502 -2.41 -22.47 24.29
N THR A 503 -2.47 -23.40 25.24
CA THR A 503 -2.69 -23.08 26.66
C THR A 503 -1.45 -22.40 27.26
N GLY A 504 -0.26 -22.90 26.92
CA GLY A 504 1.01 -22.31 27.33
C GLY A 504 1.22 -20.91 26.75
N VAL A 505 0.88 -20.70 25.47
CA VAL A 505 0.92 -19.38 24.82
C VAL A 505 -0.05 -18.42 25.50
N ASP A 506 -1.27 -18.87 25.82
CA ASP A 506 -2.23 -18.05 26.55
C ASP A 506 -1.69 -17.64 27.93
N ALA A 507 -1.15 -18.59 28.69
CA ALA A 507 -0.55 -18.33 30.00
C ALA A 507 0.63 -17.35 29.91
N PHE A 508 1.48 -17.49 28.88
CA PHE A 508 2.56 -16.56 28.58
C PHE A 508 2.02 -15.15 28.35
N VAL A 509 1.05 -14.97 27.45
CA VAL A 509 0.46 -13.66 27.15
C VAL A 509 -0.16 -13.02 28.40
N GLN A 510 -0.96 -13.79 29.13
CA GLN A 510 -1.63 -13.33 30.35
C GLN A 510 -0.65 -12.90 31.44
N SER A 511 0.54 -13.53 31.51
CA SER A 511 1.59 -13.16 32.48
C SER A 511 2.15 -11.75 32.27
N TRP A 512 2.03 -11.22 31.05
CA TRP A 512 2.55 -9.91 30.65
C TRP A 512 1.52 -8.78 30.73
N ARG A 513 0.35 -9.02 31.32
CA ARG A 513 -0.61 -7.95 31.61
C ARG A 513 0.01 -6.83 32.44
N VAL A 514 -0.35 -5.60 32.08
CA VAL A 514 0.06 -4.37 32.75
C VAL A 514 -0.78 -4.20 34.01
N GLY A 515 -0.12 -4.01 35.17
CA GLY A 515 -0.79 -3.60 36.39
C GLY A 515 -1.12 -2.10 36.39
N GLU A 516 -2.09 -1.67 37.20
CA GLU A 516 -2.54 -0.26 37.25
C GLU A 516 -1.40 0.74 37.51
N SER A 517 -0.49 0.43 38.45
CA SER A 517 0.67 1.28 38.75
C SER A 517 1.76 1.25 37.68
N GLU A 518 1.68 0.31 36.73
CA GLU A 518 2.67 0.12 35.67
C GLU A 518 2.26 0.80 34.36
N SER A 519 1.00 1.22 34.25
CA SER A 519 0.46 1.70 32.98
C SER A 519 1.14 2.98 32.51
N LEU A 520 1.49 2.97 31.22
CA LEU A 520 1.99 4.12 30.49
C LEU A 520 0.87 4.81 29.69
N PHE A 521 -0.35 4.32 29.72
CA PHE A 521 -1.44 4.89 28.96
C PHE A 521 -2.03 6.14 29.64
N ASP A 522 -2.56 7.02 28.79
CA ASP A 522 -3.46 8.09 29.17
C ASP A 522 -4.88 7.53 29.14
N TYR A 523 -5.70 7.95 30.11
CA TYR A 523 -7.07 7.49 30.25
C TYR A 523 -8.04 8.67 30.16
N ALA A 524 -9.16 8.44 29.49
CA ALA A 524 -10.29 9.36 29.51
C ALA A 524 -10.85 9.50 30.95
N PRO A 525 -11.56 10.59 31.26
CA PRO A 525 -12.19 10.77 32.57
C PRO A 525 -13.04 9.54 32.96
N GLY A 526 -12.81 9.03 34.17
CA GLY A 526 -13.52 7.84 34.69
C GLY A 526 -13.01 6.49 34.16
N ARG A 527 -11.97 6.47 33.32
CA ARG A 527 -11.30 5.25 32.85
C ARG A 527 -9.94 5.10 33.53
N ASN A 528 -9.47 3.86 33.61
CA ASN A 528 -8.16 3.47 34.15
C ASN A 528 -7.71 2.14 33.53
N ALA A 529 -6.56 1.61 33.94
CA ALA A 529 -6.06 0.31 33.46
C ALA A 529 -7.08 -0.82 33.63
N ALA A 530 -7.80 -0.85 34.77
CA ALA A 530 -8.82 -1.86 35.04
C ALA A 530 -9.98 -1.82 34.04
N SER A 531 -10.26 -0.66 33.43
CA SER A 531 -11.28 -0.51 32.39
C SER A 531 -10.94 -1.25 31.09
N TYR A 532 -9.69 -1.68 30.92
CA TYR A 532 -9.19 -2.40 29.76
C TYR A 532 -8.73 -3.83 30.11
N ASP A 533 -8.77 -4.27 31.38
CA ASP A 533 -8.42 -5.64 31.78
C ASP A 533 -9.56 -6.63 31.51
N LEU A 534 -9.85 -6.86 30.22
CA LEU A 534 -10.94 -7.70 29.74
C LEU A 534 -10.56 -9.20 29.76
N ARG A 535 -10.51 -9.78 30.96
CA ARG A 535 -10.07 -11.18 31.16
C ARG A 535 -11.02 -12.24 30.58
N ASP A 536 -12.29 -11.89 30.41
CA ASP A 536 -13.31 -12.76 29.83
C ASP A 536 -13.29 -12.75 28.29
N PHE A 537 -12.45 -11.91 27.67
CA PHE A 537 -12.31 -11.83 26.22
C PHE A 537 -11.26 -12.84 25.69
N PRO A 538 -11.51 -13.51 24.55
CA PRO A 538 -12.72 -13.46 23.74
C PRO A 538 -13.91 -14.13 24.43
N ARG A 539 -15.07 -13.48 24.41
CA ARG A 539 -16.30 -14.01 25.02
C ARG A 539 -16.85 -15.22 24.26
N ARG A 540 -16.53 -15.29 22.97
CA ARG A 540 -16.80 -16.43 22.10
C ARG A 540 -15.59 -16.61 21.18
N PRO A 541 -14.90 -17.76 21.19
CA PRO A 541 -13.83 -18.00 20.21
C PRO A 541 -14.35 -17.88 18.78
N ALA A 542 -13.56 -17.27 17.89
CA ALA A 542 -13.85 -17.33 16.47
C ALA A 542 -13.67 -18.77 15.98
N ALA A 543 -14.60 -19.24 15.15
CA ALA A 543 -14.58 -20.57 14.56
C ALA A 543 -14.92 -20.48 13.07
N PRO A 544 -14.04 -19.88 12.26
CA PRO A 544 -14.22 -19.85 10.80
C PRO A 544 -14.22 -21.29 10.26
N THR A 545 -15.01 -21.54 9.23
CA THR A 545 -15.03 -22.87 8.60
C THR A 545 -13.74 -23.11 7.83
N THR A 546 -13.37 -24.37 7.65
CA THR A 546 -12.18 -24.75 6.86
C THR A 546 -12.20 -24.13 5.46
N ALA A 547 -13.37 -24.06 4.82
CA ALA A 547 -13.52 -23.45 3.50
C ALA A 547 -13.15 -21.95 3.50
N VAL A 548 -13.62 -21.19 4.50
CA VAL A 548 -13.31 -19.76 4.61
C VAL A 548 -11.83 -19.55 4.93
N LEU A 549 -11.24 -20.40 5.78
CA LEU A 549 -9.79 -20.37 6.05
C LEU A 549 -8.97 -20.68 4.81
N THR A 550 -9.33 -21.71 4.02
CA THR A 550 -8.64 -22.05 2.77
C THR A 550 -8.72 -20.90 1.76
N GLN A 551 -9.91 -20.34 1.53
CA GLN A 551 -10.08 -19.19 0.65
C GLN A 551 -9.25 -17.98 1.10
N SER A 552 -9.26 -17.70 2.40
CA SER A 552 -8.49 -16.61 2.99
C SER A 552 -6.99 -16.84 2.85
N ARG A 553 -6.53 -18.08 3.05
CA ARG A 553 -5.13 -18.48 2.86
C ARG A 553 -4.68 -18.28 1.41
N GLU A 554 -5.52 -18.60 0.43
CA GLU A 554 -5.22 -18.35 -0.99
C GLU A 554 -5.02 -16.85 -1.26
N ALA A 555 -5.87 -15.99 -0.69
CA ALA A 555 -5.72 -14.54 -0.82
C ALA A 555 -4.41 -14.04 -0.19
N CYS A 556 -4.01 -14.61 0.95
CA CYS A 556 -2.74 -14.31 1.61
C CYS A 556 -1.53 -14.75 0.77
N VAL A 557 -1.58 -15.95 0.18
CA VAL A 557 -0.55 -16.44 -0.75
C VAL A 557 -0.44 -15.50 -1.96
N ALA A 558 -1.56 -15.12 -2.57
CA ALA A 558 -1.59 -14.21 -3.70
C ALA A 558 -1.05 -12.81 -3.36
N ALA A 559 -1.23 -12.36 -2.12
CA ALA A 559 -0.68 -11.11 -1.61
C ALA A 559 0.83 -11.21 -1.27
N GLY A 560 1.47 -12.37 -1.43
CA GLY A 560 2.89 -12.56 -1.16
C GLY A 560 3.24 -12.64 0.33
N VAL A 561 2.29 -13.06 1.17
CA VAL A 561 2.52 -13.26 2.61
C VAL A 561 3.46 -14.45 2.84
N ALA A 562 4.41 -14.29 3.77
CA ALA A 562 5.40 -15.29 4.11
C ALA A 562 4.73 -16.57 4.65
N PRO A 563 5.25 -17.78 4.33
CA PRO A 563 4.62 -19.04 4.73
C PRO A 563 4.27 -19.15 6.22
N VAL A 564 5.12 -18.64 7.11
CA VAL A 564 4.93 -18.67 8.56
C VAL A 564 3.81 -17.75 9.07
N LEU A 565 3.37 -16.78 8.26
CA LEU A 565 2.24 -15.89 8.56
C LEU A 565 0.96 -16.27 7.82
N LEU A 566 0.96 -17.32 6.98
CA LEU A 566 -0.21 -17.63 6.16
C LEU A 566 -1.42 -18.06 6.99
N ASP A 567 -1.24 -18.82 8.07
CA ASP A 567 -2.35 -19.22 8.92
C ASP A 567 -2.93 -18.05 9.71
N ALA A 568 -2.07 -17.17 10.17
CA ALA A 568 -2.44 -15.90 10.81
C ALA A 568 -3.26 -15.02 9.84
N CYS A 569 -2.69 -14.73 8.67
CA CYS A 569 -3.38 -13.96 7.64
C CYS A 569 -4.71 -14.58 7.19
N ALA A 570 -4.74 -15.91 7.04
CA ALA A 570 -5.96 -16.61 6.69
C ALA A 570 -7.02 -16.45 7.77
N PHE A 571 -6.63 -16.51 9.04
CA PHE A 571 -7.52 -16.31 10.17
C PHE A 571 -8.10 -14.89 10.14
N ASP A 572 -7.29 -13.84 10.04
CA ASP A 572 -7.75 -12.43 10.00
C ASP A 572 -8.84 -12.25 8.96
N LEU A 573 -8.56 -12.61 7.71
CA LEU A 573 -9.52 -12.44 6.63
C LEU A 573 -10.78 -13.29 6.84
N ALA A 574 -10.62 -14.50 7.38
CA ALA A 574 -11.74 -15.41 7.60
C ALA A 574 -12.70 -14.92 8.70
N VAL A 575 -12.17 -14.27 9.74
CA VAL A 575 -12.96 -13.86 10.90
C VAL A 575 -13.42 -12.39 10.83
N THR A 576 -12.72 -11.56 10.04
CA THR A 576 -13.03 -10.13 9.89
C THR A 576 -13.67 -9.77 8.57
N GLY A 577 -13.34 -10.47 7.48
CA GLY A 577 -13.66 -10.07 6.12
C GLY A 577 -12.90 -8.82 5.62
N GLU A 578 -12.01 -8.24 6.43
CA GLU A 578 -11.34 -6.96 6.14
C GLU A 578 -10.02 -7.18 5.41
N ARG A 579 -9.97 -6.76 4.15
CA ARG A 579 -8.79 -6.96 3.29
C ARG A 579 -7.59 -6.10 3.70
N GLY A 580 -7.79 -5.04 4.47
CA GLY A 580 -6.73 -4.20 5.02
C GLY A 580 -5.68 -5.00 5.81
N PHE A 581 -6.07 -6.11 6.44
CA PHE A 581 -5.15 -7.02 7.13
C PHE A 581 -4.10 -7.67 6.22
N LEU A 582 -4.35 -7.78 4.91
CA LEU A 582 -3.33 -8.24 3.96
C LEU A 582 -2.07 -7.35 4.02
N ARG A 583 -2.25 -6.04 4.18
CA ARG A 583 -1.13 -5.09 4.27
C ARG A 583 -0.34 -5.31 5.56
N SER A 584 -1.01 -5.60 6.67
CA SER A 584 -0.38 -5.96 7.94
C SER A 584 0.50 -7.20 7.82
N HIS A 585 -0.02 -8.25 7.19
CA HIS A 585 0.73 -9.49 6.97
C HIS A 585 1.87 -9.34 5.96
N GLN A 586 1.74 -8.48 4.95
CA GLN A 586 2.85 -8.11 4.07
C GLN A 586 3.97 -7.38 4.82
N LEU A 587 3.63 -6.47 5.73
CA LEU A 587 4.60 -5.79 6.59
C LEU A 587 5.32 -6.78 7.52
N GLY A 588 4.59 -7.70 8.14
CA GLY A 588 5.15 -8.80 8.93
C GLY A 588 6.05 -9.73 8.10
N SER A 589 5.67 -10.01 6.85
CA SER A 589 6.45 -10.83 5.93
C SER A 589 7.77 -10.17 5.56
N GLN A 590 7.77 -8.85 5.35
CA GLN A 590 9.00 -8.07 5.15
C GLN A 590 9.86 -8.05 6.41
N ALA A 591 9.25 -8.01 7.60
CA ALA A 591 9.96 -8.11 8.87
C ALA A 591 10.69 -9.45 8.99
N LEU A 592 10.01 -10.57 8.72
CA LEU A 592 10.56 -11.93 8.77
C LEU A 592 11.59 -12.23 7.68
N GLY A 593 11.40 -11.73 6.46
CA GLY A 593 12.39 -11.87 5.38
C GLY A 593 13.73 -11.22 5.70
N ARG A 594 13.74 -10.24 6.62
CA ARG A 594 14.96 -9.63 7.16
C ARG A 594 15.56 -10.42 8.34
N VAL A 595 14.76 -11.22 9.04
CA VAL A 595 15.20 -12.09 10.15
C VAL A 595 15.77 -13.42 9.64
N THR A 596 15.14 -14.02 8.62
CA THR A 596 15.52 -15.34 8.08
C THR A 596 16.72 -15.31 7.13
N LYS A 597 17.15 -14.13 6.69
CA LYS A 597 18.33 -13.99 5.84
C LYS A 597 19.58 -13.89 6.71
N ALA A 598 20.19 -15.03 7.01
CA ALA A 598 21.52 -15.07 7.61
C ALA A 598 22.49 -14.20 6.78
N PRO A 599 23.41 -13.44 7.40
CA PRO A 599 24.59 -12.98 6.69
C PRO A 599 25.35 -14.24 6.32
N VAL A 600 25.27 -14.63 5.05
CA VAL A 600 26.16 -15.65 4.55
C VAL A 600 27.56 -15.06 4.70
N ALA A 601 28.37 -15.64 5.58
CA ALA A 601 29.82 -15.53 5.51
C ALA A 601 30.30 -16.27 4.24
N VAL A 602 29.84 -15.81 3.07
CA VAL A 602 30.61 -16.01 1.85
C VAL A 602 31.74 -15.02 2.03
N ALA A 603 32.99 -15.49 1.91
CA ALA A 603 34.05 -14.59 1.45
C ALA A 603 33.54 -13.97 0.14
N ARG A 604 32.93 -12.79 0.23
CA ARG A 604 32.15 -12.18 -0.83
C ARG A 604 33.16 -11.94 -1.94
N LYS A 605 33.09 -12.72 -3.03
CA LYS A 605 33.90 -12.43 -4.22
C LYS A 605 33.62 -10.97 -4.55
N PRO A 606 34.64 -10.10 -4.59
CA PRO A 606 34.42 -8.67 -4.66
C PRO A 606 33.58 -8.36 -5.89
N GLY A 607 32.37 -7.85 -5.67
CA GLY A 607 31.55 -7.31 -6.74
C GLY A 607 32.29 -6.13 -7.39
N SER A 608 31.97 -5.87 -8.66
CA SER A 608 32.38 -4.65 -9.34
C SER A 608 31.90 -3.43 -8.53
N THR A 609 32.83 -2.62 -8.01
CA THR A 609 32.52 -1.34 -7.35
C THR A 609 31.81 -0.45 -8.37
N THR A 610 30.56 -0.07 -8.08
CA THR A 610 29.80 0.85 -8.93
C THR A 610 30.21 2.28 -8.61
N TYR A 611 30.66 3.02 -9.62
CA TYR A 611 31.01 4.43 -9.49
C TYR A 611 29.88 5.33 -9.99
N PHE A 612 29.72 6.48 -9.35
CA PHE A 612 28.74 7.49 -9.71
C PHE A 612 29.44 8.70 -10.35
N ALA A 613 28.67 9.59 -10.96
CA ALA A 613 29.19 10.88 -11.40
C ALA A 613 29.67 11.68 -10.18
N ALA A 614 30.94 12.04 -10.17
CA ALA A 614 31.53 12.90 -9.15
C ALA A 614 31.03 14.34 -9.36
N GLN A 615 30.25 14.86 -8.40
CA GLN A 615 29.87 16.28 -8.38
C GLN A 615 30.99 17.14 -7.80
N TRP A 616 31.81 16.55 -6.93
CA TRP A 616 32.91 17.24 -6.23
C TRP A 616 34.19 16.40 -6.26
N ALA A 617 35.29 17.02 -5.83
CA ALA A 617 36.56 16.35 -5.62
C ALA A 617 36.96 16.46 -4.14
N PRO A 618 37.44 15.37 -3.50
CA PRO A 618 37.90 15.42 -2.11
C PRO A 618 39.24 16.16 -2.00
N ASP A 619 39.38 17.05 -1.01
CA ASP A 619 40.67 17.61 -0.61
C ASP A 619 41.33 16.66 0.40
N ILE A 620 42.07 15.70 -0.13
CA ILE A 620 42.71 14.64 0.66
C ILE A 620 43.73 15.21 1.64
N SER A 621 44.39 16.33 1.29
CA SER A 621 45.44 16.93 2.11
C SER A 621 44.92 17.60 3.39
N GLN A 622 43.65 18.05 3.37
CA GLN A 622 42.98 18.73 4.46
C GLN A 622 41.88 17.86 5.10
N ALA A 623 41.88 16.55 4.83
CA ALA A 623 40.81 15.67 5.30
C ALA A 623 40.86 15.48 6.83
N VAL A 624 39.72 15.68 7.50
CA VAL A 624 39.58 15.49 8.94
C VAL A 624 39.16 14.06 9.24
N ALA A 625 39.93 13.33 10.07
CA ALA A 625 39.63 11.94 10.39
C ALA A 625 38.34 11.78 11.20
N LEU A 626 37.48 10.87 10.77
CA LEU A 626 36.30 10.41 11.49
C LEU A 626 36.62 9.12 12.24
N GLN A 627 36.11 9.04 13.46
CA GLN A 627 36.04 7.83 14.24
C GLN A 627 34.79 7.07 13.85
N ASN A 628 34.98 5.78 13.58
CA ASN A 628 33.92 4.87 13.19
C ASN A 628 32.80 4.84 14.24
N GLY A 629 31.56 5.13 13.83
CA GLY A 629 30.37 5.07 14.71
C GLY A 629 30.21 6.25 15.68
N SER A 630 31.04 7.29 15.54
CA SER A 630 30.90 8.51 16.34
C SER A 630 30.11 9.56 15.57
N THR A 631 29.16 10.23 16.23
CA THR A 631 28.46 11.38 15.65
C THR A 631 29.38 12.61 15.62
N TYR A 632 29.48 13.24 14.45
CA TYR A 632 30.24 14.46 14.20
C TYR A 632 29.30 15.64 13.99
N THR A 633 29.64 16.78 14.59
CA THR A 633 28.96 18.05 14.33
C THR A 633 29.90 18.98 13.57
N ALA A 634 29.45 19.48 12.42
CA ALA A 634 30.20 20.36 11.55
C ALA A 634 29.40 21.60 11.19
N ALA A 635 29.94 22.79 11.49
CA ALA A 635 29.46 24.02 10.89
C ALA A 635 30.01 24.15 9.47
N ILE A 636 29.16 24.43 8.49
CA ILE A 636 29.56 24.64 7.10
C ILE A 636 28.87 25.87 6.51
N GLU A 637 29.68 26.79 5.98
CA GLU A 637 29.21 28.00 5.32
C GLU A 637 28.63 27.69 3.92
N ALA A 638 27.80 28.58 3.39
CA ALA A 638 27.32 28.48 2.03
C ALA A 638 28.49 28.44 1.02
N GLY A 639 28.45 27.49 0.08
CA GLY A 639 29.51 27.24 -0.90
C GLY A 639 30.81 26.63 -0.33
N GLN A 640 30.95 26.51 1.00
CA GLN A 640 32.11 25.89 1.61
C GLN A 640 32.10 24.37 1.38
N ARG A 641 33.29 23.79 1.27
CA ARG A 641 33.50 22.35 1.19
C ARG A 641 34.43 21.90 2.30
N ARG A 642 34.15 20.75 2.89
CA ARG A 642 35.03 20.06 3.85
C ARG A 642 35.13 18.59 3.50
N THR A 643 36.32 18.04 3.65
CA THR A 643 36.57 16.62 3.41
C THR A 643 36.85 15.93 4.72
N TYR A 644 36.25 14.77 4.90
CA TYR A 644 36.43 13.92 6.06
C TYR A 644 37.02 12.58 5.64
N LEU A 645 38.04 12.11 6.35
CA LEU A 645 38.70 10.83 6.13
C LEU A 645 38.00 9.75 6.96
N ILE A 646 37.60 8.67 6.31
CA ILE A 646 37.14 7.44 6.93
C ILE A 646 38.25 6.41 6.64
N ASP A 647 39.04 6.09 7.65
CA ASP A 647 40.17 5.15 7.52
C ASP A 647 39.75 3.75 7.99
N ILE A 648 39.68 2.83 7.03
CA ILE A 648 39.15 1.49 7.25
C ILE A 648 40.31 0.50 7.22
N THR A 649 40.76 0.11 8.39
CA THR A 649 41.93 -0.77 8.56
C THR A 649 41.58 -2.25 8.73
N LYS A 650 40.31 -2.58 9.03
CA LYS A 650 39.87 -3.95 9.27
C LYS A 650 39.69 -4.72 7.94
N PRO A 651 40.21 -5.96 7.82
CA PRO A 651 40.15 -6.75 6.58
C PRO A 651 38.74 -7.23 6.21
N ASP A 652 37.85 -7.42 7.18
CA ASP A 652 36.54 -8.06 7.02
C ASP A 652 35.38 -7.04 6.99
N VAL A 653 35.55 -5.96 6.24
CA VAL A 653 34.53 -4.90 6.17
C VAL A 653 33.54 -5.20 5.05
N GLY A 654 32.26 -5.23 5.41
CA GLY A 654 31.11 -5.30 4.53
C GLY A 654 30.85 -3.95 3.89
N ASP A 655 30.04 -3.11 4.52
CA ASP A 655 29.50 -1.89 3.92
C ASP A 655 29.88 -0.62 4.72
N LEU A 656 29.93 0.53 4.05
CA LEU A 656 30.12 1.85 4.67
C LEU A 656 28.84 2.69 4.55
N PHE A 657 28.45 3.26 5.68
CA PHE A 657 27.27 4.08 5.86
C PHE A 657 27.67 5.48 6.32
N VAL A 658 26.93 6.49 5.86
CA VAL A 658 26.92 7.82 6.46
C VAL A 658 25.49 8.17 6.81
N LEU A 659 25.22 8.32 8.10
CA LEU A 659 23.91 8.69 8.62
C LEU A 659 23.84 10.19 8.83
N SER A 660 22.82 10.78 8.26
CA SER A 660 22.59 12.22 8.20
C SER A 660 22.11 12.80 9.53
N HIS A 661 21.53 11.98 10.43
CA HIS A 661 20.86 12.41 11.68
C HIS A 661 19.89 13.61 11.52
N GLN A 662 19.57 14.03 10.29
CA GLN A 662 18.64 15.08 9.92
C GLN A 662 17.52 14.45 9.10
N MET A 663 16.40 14.12 9.74
CA MET A 663 15.32 13.36 9.07
C MET A 663 14.42 14.24 8.18
N SER A 664 14.89 15.41 7.73
CA SER A 664 14.06 16.34 6.94
C SER A 664 13.80 15.88 5.50
N CYS A 665 14.49 14.85 5.01
CA CYS A 665 14.25 14.23 3.70
C CYS A 665 14.80 12.79 3.65
N ILE A 666 14.29 11.94 2.73
CA ILE A 666 14.82 10.59 2.49
C ILE A 666 15.02 10.36 0.99
N GLY A 667 16.28 10.18 0.57
CA GLY A 667 16.63 9.85 -0.81
C GLY A 667 16.64 11.04 -1.77
N ASP A 668 16.65 12.27 -1.24
CA ASP A 668 16.64 13.47 -2.06
C ASP A 668 18.03 13.74 -2.67
N PRO A 669 18.10 13.92 -4.00
CA PRO A 669 19.33 14.32 -4.64
C PRO A 669 19.73 15.71 -4.17
N TYR A 670 21.04 15.95 -4.09
CA TYR A 670 21.54 17.30 -3.83
C TYR A 670 21.04 18.29 -4.89
N ASP A 671 20.35 19.34 -4.46
CA ASP A 671 19.73 20.35 -5.32
C ASP A 671 20.42 21.73 -5.23
N GLY A 672 21.46 21.84 -4.41
CA GLY A 672 22.17 23.09 -4.15
C GLY A 672 21.48 24.04 -3.16
N LYS A 673 20.26 23.76 -2.72
CA LYS A 673 19.52 24.62 -1.79
C LYS A 673 19.78 24.27 -0.33
N SER A 674 20.05 23.00 -0.05
CA SER A 674 20.52 22.53 1.25
C SER A 674 22.00 22.11 1.19
N PRO A 675 22.69 21.99 2.32
CA PRO A 675 23.97 21.28 2.37
C PRO A 675 23.81 19.84 1.84
N GLY A 676 24.91 19.23 1.42
CA GLY A 676 24.92 17.87 0.89
C GLY A 676 26.26 17.19 1.04
N TYR A 677 26.28 15.91 0.71
CA TYR A 677 27.52 15.13 0.75
C TYR A 677 27.63 14.10 -0.38
N GLN A 678 28.86 13.62 -0.60
CA GLN A 678 29.17 12.53 -1.50
C GLN A 678 30.41 11.78 -1.00
N LEU A 679 30.41 10.47 -1.17
CA LEU A 679 31.48 9.59 -0.72
C LEU A 679 32.41 9.23 -1.89
N PHE A 680 33.71 9.16 -1.61
CA PHE A 680 34.78 8.91 -2.58
C PHE A 680 35.77 7.84 -2.09
N ASP A 681 36.40 7.13 -3.02
CA ASP A 681 37.54 6.28 -2.75
C ASP A 681 38.87 7.07 -2.70
N ALA A 682 39.97 6.38 -2.40
CA ALA A 682 41.31 6.99 -2.36
C ALA A 682 41.82 7.50 -3.72
N GLY A 683 41.21 7.09 -4.83
CA GLY A 683 41.51 7.60 -6.16
C GLY A 683 40.64 8.82 -6.55
N GLY A 684 39.78 9.31 -5.66
CA GLY A 684 38.87 10.43 -5.92
C GLY A 684 37.66 10.05 -6.78
N ARG A 685 37.33 8.77 -6.92
CA ARG A 685 36.15 8.32 -7.66
C ARG A 685 34.95 8.25 -6.73
N ALA A 686 33.81 8.78 -7.17
CA ALA A 686 32.60 8.81 -6.35
C ALA A 686 31.97 7.41 -6.20
N LEU A 687 31.75 7.01 -4.95
CA LEU A 687 31.12 5.75 -4.54
C LEU A 687 29.64 5.92 -4.19
N SER A 688 29.12 7.14 -4.22
CA SER A 688 27.71 7.45 -4.00
C SER A 688 27.21 8.51 -4.97
N LYS A 689 25.88 8.63 -5.11
CA LYS A 689 25.27 9.87 -5.63
C LYS A 689 25.56 11.03 -4.67
N SER A 690 25.49 12.26 -5.18
CA SER A 690 25.42 13.46 -4.36
C SER A 690 24.02 13.59 -3.75
N LEU A 691 23.95 13.59 -2.43
CA LEU A 691 22.68 13.63 -1.70
C LEU A 691 22.58 14.91 -0.87
N ALA A 692 21.35 15.37 -0.65
CA ALA A 692 21.09 16.38 0.36
C ALA A 692 21.48 15.84 1.74
N ILE A 693 21.93 16.73 2.63
CA ILE A 693 22.51 16.34 3.92
C ILE A 693 21.52 15.66 4.86
N CYS A 694 20.23 15.71 4.53
CA CYS A 694 19.17 15.02 5.25
C CYS A 694 19.01 13.54 4.83
N SER A 695 19.63 13.10 3.74
CA SER A 695 19.49 11.73 3.21
C SER A 695 20.69 10.85 3.54
N ASP A 696 20.47 9.67 4.13
CA ASP A 696 21.53 8.70 4.42
C ASP A 696 22.25 8.18 3.16
N LEU A 697 23.54 7.88 3.30
CA LEU A 697 24.39 7.35 2.25
C LEU A 697 24.76 5.90 2.53
N TYR A 698 24.65 5.08 1.50
CA TYR A 698 25.09 3.69 1.50
C TYR A 698 26.02 3.43 0.31
N SER A 699 27.25 2.99 0.57
CA SER A 699 28.25 2.72 -0.49
C SER A 699 28.11 1.34 -1.13
N GLY A 700 27.38 0.41 -0.49
CA GLY A 700 27.54 -1.02 -0.76
C GLY A 700 28.90 -1.54 -0.26
N PRO A 701 29.27 -2.77 -0.66
CA PRO A 701 30.46 -3.40 -0.12
C PRO A 701 31.77 -2.70 -0.49
N ILE A 702 32.61 -2.45 0.51
CA ILE A 702 33.88 -1.73 0.39
C ILE A 702 35.06 -2.57 0.91
N ARG A 703 36.28 -2.21 0.50
CA ARG A 703 37.50 -2.87 0.96
C ARG A 703 38.18 -2.09 2.08
N PRO A 704 39.11 -2.68 2.84
CA PRO A 704 40.01 -1.91 3.69
C PRO A 704 40.73 -0.86 2.85
N GLY A 705 40.80 0.36 3.36
CA GLY A 705 41.34 1.50 2.63
C GLY A 705 40.82 2.83 3.17
N LYS A 706 41.29 3.90 2.54
CA LYS A 706 40.88 5.26 2.87
C LYS A 706 39.73 5.70 1.97
N TYR A 707 38.70 6.25 2.61
CA TYR A 707 37.53 6.82 1.95
C TYR A 707 37.34 8.26 2.39
N TYR A 708 36.74 9.06 1.52
CA TYR A 708 36.61 10.49 1.74
C TYR A 708 35.16 10.91 1.59
N LEU A 709 34.57 11.46 2.65
CA LEU A 709 33.26 12.10 2.61
C LEU A 709 33.46 13.59 2.34
N VAL A 710 32.94 14.08 1.22
CA VAL A 710 32.92 15.51 0.92
C VAL A 710 31.59 16.07 1.38
N LEU A 711 31.61 16.97 2.35
CA LEU A 711 30.48 17.76 2.81
C LEU A 711 30.53 19.14 2.14
N VAL A 712 29.41 19.60 1.60
CA VAL A 712 29.26 20.88 0.90
C VAL A 712 28.10 21.65 1.52
N GLY A 713 28.30 22.94 1.80
CA GLY A 713 27.23 23.83 2.23
C GLY A 713 26.27 24.15 1.09
N ALA A 714 25.08 24.68 1.40
CA ALA A 714 24.15 25.15 0.39
C ALA A 714 24.81 26.19 -0.55
N ALA A 715 24.34 26.34 -1.78
CA ALA A 715 24.93 27.27 -2.75
C ALA A 715 24.84 28.75 -2.31
N SER A 716 23.85 29.08 -1.46
CA SER A 716 23.68 30.40 -0.87
C SER A 716 22.91 30.27 0.46
N GLY A 717 23.02 31.27 1.33
CA GLY A 717 22.32 31.30 2.62
C GLY A 717 23.26 31.35 3.83
N ALA A 718 22.69 31.14 5.02
CA ALA A 718 23.43 31.13 6.28
C ALA A 718 24.20 29.82 6.49
N ALA A 719 25.22 29.87 7.35
CA ALA A 719 25.93 28.70 7.83
C ALA A 719 24.97 27.64 8.38
N ALA A 720 25.19 26.38 8.03
CA ALA A 720 24.43 25.26 8.55
C ALA A 720 25.28 24.47 9.55
N THR A 721 24.68 24.08 10.67
CA THR A 721 25.28 23.09 11.58
C THR A 721 24.73 21.72 11.23
N ILE A 722 25.62 20.85 10.77
CA ILE A 722 25.30 19.50 10.32
C ILE A 722 25.76 18.50 11.37
N LYS A 723 24.91 17.55 11.72
CA LYS A 723 25.30 16.37 12.49
C LYS A 723 25.30 15.18 11.55
N PHE A 724 26.31 14.33 11.58
CA PHE A 724 26.33 13.11 10.78
C PHE A 724 27.24 12.08 11.42
N GLU A 725 27.09 10.82 11.06
CA GLU A 725 27.91 9.72 11.58
C GLU A 725 28.36 8.86 10.42
N ALA A 726 29.65 8.56 10.34
CA ALA A 726 30.16 7.58 9.39
C ALA A 726 30.49 6.29 10.15
N PHE A 727 29.94 5.17 9.67
CA PHE A 727 30.28 3.88 10.24
C PHE A 727 30.43 2.79 9.19
N HIS A 728 31.38 1.91 9.40
CA HIS A 728 31.66 0.73 8.60
C HIS A 728 31.71 -0.50 9.50
N HIS A 729 31.23 -1.63 8.97
CA HIS A 729 31.20 -2.92 9.65
C HIS A 729 32.13 -3.91 9.01
#